data_AF-A0A0C9X770-F1
#
_entry.id   AF-A0A0C9X770-F1
#
_cell.length_a   1.000
_cell.length_b   1.000
_cell.length_c   1.000
_cell.angle_alpha   90.00
_cell.angle_beta   90.00
_cell.angle_gamma   90.00
#
_symmetry.space_group_name_H-M   'P 1'
#
loop_
_entity.id
_entity.type
_entity.pdbx_description
1 polymer ?
#
loop_
_entity_poly.entity_id
_entity_poly.type
_entity_poly.pdbx_seq_one_letter_code
_entity_poly.pdbx_strand_id
1 'polypeptide(L)'
;MFAWKSILGTTQPKRPILYPVAIYSVKPITPPNCPLCRNSFVNSTIKKLHVDHLATSEQQELELLRRLALSWGTPDDEQVDVLEEIDVWLDDRGREGKVLKKAREMAAKCQQLLRSKEHDGRTIRELTSEVRDYQKRMASDKDNALAIEASLLEKAKTIEENLRRREVEMEHLRAENSGVAQYEAEMRGLRTESSRVTQFRAGMEALRTKSNRRVAQYEAELEGLQTENTRVVQYEAEMESLRAENNRVAQCEAKTEELQNENERKEALHEAKVEYLEAKVEYLQSSTKVEVQVLKAKAELLAAETNRQISCYKSEIECRKADVEYLKANVDSHLSQKTAEVECLRGEITGSNDPVQSLMENLWTDEWSASPLASFRDFIVPSYREIEARTRCLNDENRSLSRELEAVKSLLEKPQTLSEVRDREPKDARVFVPKTDALSTADVIRQVTDLNCQIRGMATHFGKLLQNVKNPVTAQEPATGTLEDANWMLGKQLASFLSANLLVRRAAGCTEPDPLLADVVLQIAVTRWCRFMTSSWKPSDHSVADFMKTLYSGICQFEDPAICGRWRSITWAQLRRSSSDDLRWSEGLMQGLDSVLDVAGWSIQDSDRRQLEMRLPLLFEAVKILRKAIGEDITSIDLEVATIEAGTIFDTDFMKPHWMSSLFLEGRKEGTLEEVIGTTGLGLWARKGHMLHLEMALLPQVVLRGAEELIKPFLL
;
A
#
# COMPACT_ATOMS: atom_id res chain seq x y z
N MET A 1 43.06 5.10 27.08
CA MET A 1 43.70 4.97 28.40
C MET A 1 42.90 3.97 29.23
N PHE A 2 43.14 2.66 29.03
CA PHE A 2 42.62 1.58 29.88
C PHE A 2 43.66 0.45 29.84
N ALA A 3 44.20 0.11 31.01
CA ALA A 3 45.30 -0.83 31.17
C ALA A 3 44.76 -2.20 31.54
N TRP A 4 45.06 -3.21 30.70
CA TRP A 4 44.87 -4.62 31.02
C TRP A 4 46.24 -5.22 31.38
N LYS A 5 46.43 -5.50 32.67
CA LYS A 5 47.56 -6.29 33.21
C LYS A 5 47.26 -7.77 32.98
N SER A 6 47.94 -8.39 32.03
CA SER A 6 48.00 -9.87 31.94
C SER A 6 49.08 -10.40 32.88
N ILE A 7 48.64 -11.25 33.80
CA ILE A 7 49.46 -12.11 34.65
C ILE A 7 49.69 -13.40 33.86
N LEU A 8 50.91 -13.62 33.37
CA LEU A 8 51.39 -14.94 32.98
C LEU A 8 52.77 -15.13 33.60
N GLY A 9 52.79 -15.85 34.72
CA GLY A 9 53.99 -16.34 35.36
C GLY A 9 54.62 -17.45 34.51
N THR A 10 55.78 -17.17 33.94
CA THR A 10 56.64 -18.15 33.28
C THR A 10 57.45 -18.89 34.34
N THR A 11 56.99 -20.07 34.76
CA THR A 11 57.81 -21.01 35.51
C THR A 11 58.83 -21.66 34.58
N GLN A 12 60.11 -21.31 34.74
CA GLN A 12 61.22 -22.01 34.11
C GLN A 12 61.29 -23.48 34.57
N PRO A 13 61.42 -24.46 33.66
CA PRO A 13 61.81 -25.80 34.05
C PRO A 13 63.32 -25.84 34.35
N LYS A 14 63.66 -26.12 35.61
CA LYS A 14 65.04 -26.44 36.04
C LYS A 14 65.56 -27.64 35.24
N ARG A 15 66.57 -27.42 34.39
CA ARG A 15 67.34 -28.50 33.77
C ARG A 15 68.25 -29.16 34.81
N PRO A 16 68.29 -30.50 34.93
CA PRO A 16 69.33 -31.17 35.70
C PRO A 16 70.65 -31.12 34.92
N ILE A 17 71.68 -30.59 35.57
CA ILE A 17 73.07 -30.61 35.09
C ILE A 17 73.58 -32.05 35.25
N LEU A 18 73.67 -32.79 34.15
CA LEU A 18 74.41 -34.05 34.10
C LEU A 18 75.89 -33.71 33.88
N TYR A 19 76.71 -33.97 34.90
CA TYR A 19 78.16 -33.93 34.77
C TYR A 19 78.63 -35.07 33.85
N PRO A 20 79.52 -34.82 32.88
CA PRO A 20 80.15 -35.89 32.13
C PRO A 20 81.11 -36.64 33.04
N VAL A 21 80.81 -37.91 33.32
CA VAL A 21 81.78 -38.85 33.89
C VAL A 21 82.80 -39.15 32.79
N ALA A 22 83.98 -38.56 32.90
CA ALA A 22 85.13 -38.90 32.08
C ALA A 22 85.55 -40.35 32.39
N ILE A 23 85.25 -41.27 31.48
CA ILE A 23 85.88 -42.59 31.46
C ILE A 23 87.29 -42.36 30.93
N TYR A 24 88.26 -42.35 31.84
CA TYR A 24 89.68 -42.34 31.47
C TYR A 24 89.99 -43.62 30.69
N SER A 25 90.34 -43.46 29.41
CA SER A 25 91.01 -44.50 28.64
C SER A 25 92.34 -44.81 29.33
N VAL A 26 92.41 -45.94 30.03
CA VAL A 26 93.67 -46.47 30.55
C VAL A 26 94.49 -46.88 29.35
N LYS A 27 95.42 -46.02 28.93
CA LYS A 27 96.49 -46.41 28.00
C LYS A 27 97.15 -47.67 28.59
N PRO A 28 97.34 -48.75 27.82
CA PRO A 28 98.08 -49.91 28.29
C PRO A 28 99.50 -49.44 28.63
N ILE A 29 99.82 -49.41 29.92
CA ILE A 29 101.18 -49.21 30.40
C ILE A 29 101.90 -50.52 30.11
N THR A 30 102.47 -50.66 28.92
CA THR A 30 103.56 -51.61 28.69
C THR A 30 104.80 -51.00 29.34
N PRO A 31 105.31 -51.56 30.46
CA PRO A 31 106.58 -51.11 31.00
C PRO A 31 107.65 -51.33 29.92
N PRO A 32 108.45 -50.31 29.54
CA PRO A 32 109.40 -50.43 28.43
C PRO A 32 110.48 -51.48 28.69
N ASN A 33 110.67 -51.87 29.96
CA ASN A 33 111.76 -52.72 30.42
C ASN A 33 111.24 -53.89 31.28
N CYS A 34 111.88 -55.06 31.15
CA CYS A 34 111.59 -56.24 31.97
C CYS A 34 111.84 -55.97 33.46
N PRO A 35 110.90 -56.25 34.38
CA PRO A 35 111.05 -55.93 35.80
C PRO A 35 112.15 -56.74 36.51
N LEU A 36 112.65 -57.83 35.91
CA LEU A 36 113.72 -58.66 36.49
C LEU A 36 115.12 -58.29 36.00
N CYS A 37 115.27 -57.85 34.75
CA CYS A 37 116.60 -57.56 34.16
C CYS A 37 116.76 -56.15 33.59
N ARG A 38 115.71 -55.31 33.63
CA ARG A 38 115.69 -53.90 33.20
C ARG A 38 116.06 -53.60 31.73
N ASN A 39 116.25 -54.61 30.88
CA ASN A 39 116.46 -54.42 29.43
C ASN A 39 115.15 -54.07 28.71
N SER A 40 115.25 -53.28 27.64
CA SER A 40 114.11 -52.91 26.80
C SER A 40 113.59 -54.10 26.00
N PHE A 41 112.26 -54.25 25.93
CA PHE A 41 111.63 -55.32 25.16
C PHE A 41 111.91 -55.11 23.66
N VAL A 42 112.77 -55.94 23.08
CA VAL A 42 112.97 -56.00 21.63
C VAL A 42 111.86 -56.90 21.06
N ASN A 43 110.86 -56.29 20.42
CA ASN A 43 109.68 -57.01 19.91
C ASN A 43 110.00 -58.17 18.94
N SER A 44 111.18 -58.21 18.35
CA SER A 44 111.59 -59.28 17.41
C SER A 44 112.09 -60.57 18.06
N THR A 45 112.26 -60.63 19.40
CA THR A 45 112.82 -61.81 20.09
C THR A 45 111.86 -62.49 21.06
N ILE A 46 110.62 -62.01 21.19
CA ILE A 46 109.60 -62.63 22.03
C ILE A 46 109.10 -63.90 21.35
N LYS A 47 109.70 -65.05 21.69
CA LYS A 47 109.14 -66.36 21.36
C LYS A 47 107.97 -66.62 22.31
N LYS A 48 106.73 -66.56 21.80
CA LYS A 48 105.54 -67.01 22.54
C LYS A 48 105.76 -68.48 22.91
N LEU A 49 105.81 -68.77 24.21
CA LEU A 49 105.77 -70.15 24.71
C LEU A 49 104.36 -70.69 24.40
N HIS A 50 104.23 -71.45 23.32
CA HIS A 50 103.05 -72.29 23.10
C HIS A 50 103.16 -73.45 24.08
N VAL A 51 102.44 -73.34 25.19
CA VAL A 51 102.18 -74.47 26.06
C VAL A 51 100.95 -75.16 25.47
N ASP A 52 101.16 -76.27 24.77
CA ASP A 52 100.08 -77.16 24.33
C ASP A 52 99.43 -77.78 25.57
N HIS A 53 98.51 -77.03 26.18
CA HIS A 53 97.58 -77.60 27.14
C HIS A 53 96.52 -78.37 26.34
N LEU A 54 96.41 -79.68 26.60
CA LEU A 54 95.22 -80.45 26.25
C LEU A 54 94.03 -79.80 26.97
N ALA A 55 93.38 -78.87 26.28
CA ALA A 55 92.36 -78.02 26.86
C ALA A 55 91.21 -78.89 27.35
N THR A 56 90.98 -78.89 28.65
CA THR A 56 89.75 -79.44 29.21
C THR A 56 88.57 -78.62 28.68
N SER A 57 87.39 -79.25 28.54
CA SER A 57 86.14 -78.59 28.11
C SER A 57 85.92 -77.23 28.79
N GLU A 58 86.18 -77.18 30.10
CA GLU A 58 86.04 -75.99 30.94
C GLU A 58 86.99 -74.85 30.54
N GLN A 59 88.20 -75.17 30.05
CA GLN A 59 89.19 -74.18 29.67
C GLN A 59 88.83 -73.51 28.33
N GLN A 60 88.21 -74.26 27.41
CA GLN A 60 87.62 -73.70 26.18
C GLN A 60 86.40 -72.83 26.49
N GLU A 61 85.52 -73.24 27.41
CA GLU A 61 84.37 -72.42 27.85
C GLU A 61 84.86 -71.09 28.44
N LEU A 62 85.91 -71.12 29.26
CA LEU A 62 86.46 -69.94 29.92
C LEU A 62 87.14 -68.99 28.93
N GLU A 63 87.79 -69.52 27.89
CA GLU A 63 88.38 -68.72 26.83
C GLU A 63 87.31 -68.07 25.93
N LEU A 64 86.23 -68.79 25.60
CA LEU A 64 85.08 -68.23 24.90
C LEU A 64 84.38 -67.14 25.72
N LEU A 65 84.24 -67.32 27.03
CA LEU A 65 83.72 -66.28 27.92
C LEU A 65 84.62 -65.04 27.95
N ARG A 66 85.94 -65.21 27.94
CA ARG A 66 86.89 -64.09 27.88
C ARG A 66 86.82 -63.37 26.54
N ARG A 67 86.78 -64.11 25.43
CA ARG A 67 86.64 -63.52 24.09
C ARG A 67 85.32 -62.77 23.95
N LEU A 68 84.23 -63.34 24.46
CA LEU A 68 82.93 -62.66 24.51
C LEU A 68 83.03 -61.37 25.34
N ALA A 69 83.63 -61.42 26.53
CA ALA A 69 83.78 -60.23 27.38
C ALA A 69 84.69 -59.16 26.76
N LEU A 70 85.67 -59.54 25.94
CA LEU A 70 86.58 -58.63 25.25
C LEU A 70 86.00 -58.08 23.94
N SER A 71 85.12 -58.82 23.26
CA SER A 71 84.40 -58.35 22.06
C SER A 71 83.30 -57.32 22.38
N TRP A 72 83.01 -57.12 23.66
CA TRP A 72 82.10 -56.08 24.10
C TRP A 72 82.74 -54.69 23.94
N GLY A 73 82.45 -54.04 22.82
CA GLY A 73 82.97 -52.71 22.45
C GLY A 73 83.85 -52.71 21.20
N THR A 74 84.07 -53.87 20.58
CA THR A 74 84.61 -53.98 19.23
C THR A 74 83.46 -53.81 18.20
N PRO A 75 83.76 -53.53 16.92
CA PRO A 75 82.73 -53.46 15.89
C PRO A 75 81.91 -54.77 15.79
N ASP A 76 80.67 -54.63 15.29
CA ASP A 76 79.65 -55.70 15.32
C ASP A 76 80.12 -57.00 14.62
N ASP A 77 81.05 -56.91 13.67
CA ASP A 77 81.65 -58.04 12.95
C ASP A 77 82.44 -58.97 13.88
N GLU A 78 83.36 -58.42 14.69
CA GLU A 78 84.15 -59.22 15.64
C GLU A 78 83.28 -59.84 16.75
N GLN A 79 82.18 -59.17 17.11
CA GLN A 79 81.24 -59.70 18.10
C GLN A 79 80.39 -60.84 17.52
N VAL A 80 79.97 -60.73 16.25
CA VAL A 80 79.23 -61.79 15.55
C VAL A 80 80.07 -63.05 15.43
N ASP A 81 81.34 -62.94 15.04
CA ASP A 81 82.26 -64.09 14.91
C ASP A 81 82.41 -64.86 16.24
N VAL A 82 82.57 -64.14 17.36
CA VAL A 82 82.68 -64.77 18.69
C VAL A 82 81.36 -65.41 19.13
N LEU A 83 80.21 -64.83 18.78
CA LEU A 83 78.91 -65.40 19.09
C LEU A 83 78.62 -66.65 18.25
N GLU A 84 79.01 -66.67 16.98
CA GLU A 84 78.93 -67.86 16.11
C GLU A 84 79.81 -68.99 16.62
N GLU A 85 81.05 -68.70 17.04
CA GLU A 85 81.93 -69.69 17.67
C GLU A 85 81.33 -70.27 18.96
N ILE A 86 80.67 -69.43 19.76
CA ILE A 86 79.96 -69.87 20.97
C ILE A 86 78.76 -70.75 20.63
N ASP A 87 77.99 -70.40 19.60
CA ASP A 87 76.82 -71.16 19.18
C ASP A 87 77.24 -72.55 18.64
N VAL A 88 78.31 -72.63 17.83
CA VAL A 88 78.91 -73.91 17.38
C VAL A 88 79.40 -74.74 18.56
N TRP A 89 80.07 -74.13 19.54
CA TRP A 89 80.56 -74.85 20.72
C TRP A 89 79.42 -75.37 21.61
N LEU A 90 78.32 -74.61 21.74
CA LEU A 90 77.15 -75.00 22.51
C LEU A 90 76.37 -76.15 21.83
N ASP A 91 76.30 -76.16 20.50
CA ASP A 91 75.63 -77.22 19.72
C ASP A 91 76.35 -78.57 19.85
N ASP A 92 77.69 -78.59 19.83
CA ASP A 92 78.50 -79.81 19.95
C ASP A 92 78.42 -80.47 21.34
N ARG A 93 78.07 -79.73 22.40
CA ARG A 93 78.16 -80.19 23.81
C ARG A 93 76.82 -80.34 24.53
N GLY A 94 75.71 -80.00 23.88
CA GLY A 94 74.35 -80.34 24.31
C GLY A 94 73.90 -79.76 25.66
N ARG A 95 74.30 -80.38 26.79
CA ARG A 95 73.87 -79.98 28.16
C ARG A 95 74.96 -79.39 29.05
N GLU A 96 76.23 -79.46 28.64
CA GLU A 96 77.35 -78.83 29.33
C GLU A 96 77.43 -77.34 28.94
N GLY A 97 77.92 -76.45 29.81
CA GLY A 97 78.07 -75.02 29.49
C GLY A 97 76.94 -74.08 29.91
N LYS A 98 76.36 -74.27 31.11
CA LYS A 98 75.30 -73.38 31.65
C LYS A 98 75.73 -71.91 31.76
N VAL A 99 77.01 -71.66 32.01
CA VAL A 99 77.55 -70.31 32.20
C VAL A 99 77.66 -69.60 30.86
N LEU A 100 78.22 -70.27 29.84
CA LEU A 100 78.32 -69.74 28.49
C LEU A 100 76.96 -69.48 27.86
N LYS A 101 75.98 -70.37 28.06
CA LYS A 101 74.59 -70.16 27.59
C LYS A 101 73.96 -68.90 28.20
N LYS A 102 74.12 -68.69 29.52
CA LYS A 102 73.63 -67.49 30.20
C LYS A 102 74.36 -66.23 29.73
N ALA A 103 75.67 -66.32 29.49
CA ALA A 103 76.45 -65.20 28.95
C ALA A 103 76.00 -64.83 27.53
N ARG A 104 75.71 -65.82 26.67
CA ARG A 104 75.16 -65.64 25.33
C ARG A 104 73.79 -64.97 25.34
N GLU A 105 72.89 -65.41 26.23
CA GLU A 105 71.58 -64.79 26.44
C GLU A 105 71.70 -63.33 26.91
N MET A 106 72.62 -63.04 27.83
CA MET A 106 72.86 -61.66 28.28
C MET A 106 73.47 -60.80 27.17
N ALA A 107 74.40 -61.34 26.37
CA ALA A 107 74.96 -60.64 25.22
C ALA A 107 73.87 -60.27 24.20
N ALA A 108 72.96 -61.22 23.88
CA ALA A 108 71.82 -60.96 22.99
C ALA A 108 70.90 -59.86 23.54
N LYS A 109 70.55 -59.92 24.83
CA LYS A 109 69.71 -58.90 25.48
C LYS A 109 70.35 -57.52 25.44
N CYS A 110 71.65 -57.45 25.62
CA CYS A 110 72.36 -56.20 25.56
C CYS A 110 72.52 -55.65 24.14
N GLN A 111 72.74 -56.50 23.14
CA GLN A 111 72.75 -56.08 21.73
C GLN A 111 71.38 -55.52 21.34
N GLN A 112 70.28 -56.13 21.82
CA GLN A 112 68.94 -55.58 21.65
C GLN A 112 68.78 -54.20 22.30
N LEU A 113 69.29 -54.00 23.52
CA LEU A 113 69.26 -52.69 24.19
C LEU A 113 70.10 -51.63 23.45
N LEU A 114 71.24 -52.01 22.87
CA LEU A 114 72.06 -51.09 22.06
C LEU A 114 71.33 -50.67 20.79
N ARG A 115 70.72 -51.62 20.07
CA ARG A 115 69.88 -51.31 18.88
C ARG A 115 68.69 -50.42 19.24
N SER A 116 68.04 -50.68 20.38
CA SER A 116 66.96 -49.82 20.89
C SER A 116 67.48 -48.41 21.18
N LYS A 117 68.59 -48.28 21.89
CA LYS A 117 69.21 -46.98 22.20
C LYS A 117 69.59 -46.20 20.94
N GLU A 118 70.10 -46.87 19.91
CA GLU A 118 70.40 -46.23 18.63
C GLU A 118 69.14 -45.79 17.89
N HIS A 119 68.08 -46.61 17.91
CA HIS A 119 66.78 -46.25 17.35
C HIS A 119 66.20 -45.03 18.07
N ASP A 120 66.14 -45.06 19.40
CA ASP A 120 65.70 -43.92 20.22
C ASP A 120 66.55 -42.67 19.94
N GLY A 121 67.87 -42.84 19.78
CA GLY A 121 68.78 -41.76 19.41
C GLY A 121 68.50 -41.16 18.03
N ARG A 122 68.06 -41.97 17.04
CA ARG A 122 67.59 -41.47 15.74
C ARG A 122 66.28 -40.71 15.89
N THR A 123 65.30 -41.29 16.59
CA THR A 123 63.99 -40.65 16.84
C THR A 123 64.12 -39.33 17.59
N ILE A 124 64.99 -39.25 18.60
CA ILE A 124 65.25 -37.99 19.33
C ILE A 124 65.84 -36.94 18.39
N ARG A 125 66.76 -37.30 17.48
CA ARG A 125 67.33 -36.37 16.51
C ARG A 125 66.29 -35.87 15.51
N GLU A 126 65.42 -36.75 15.02
CA GLU A 126 64.31 -36.42 14.13
C GLU A 126 63.33 -35.45 14.80
N LEU A 127 62.82 -35.80 15.99
CA LEU A 127 61.93 -34.93 16.78
C LEU A 127 62.59 -33.58 17.11
N THR A 128 63.89 -33.57 17.42
CA THR A 128 64.63 -32.31 17.65
C THR A 128 64.73 -31.46 16.38
N SER A 129 64.82 -32.08 15.21
CA SER A 129 64.75 -31.37 13.93
C SER A 129 63.35 -30.80 13.70
N GLU A 130 62.31 -31.60 13.87
CA GLU A 130 60.92 -31.19 13.69
C GLU A 130 60.52 -30.03 14.61
N VAL A 131 60.93 -30.08 15.89
CA VAL A 131 60.69 -28.99 16.85
C VAL A 131 61.38 -27.70 16.40
N ARG A 132 62.61 -27.78 15.89
CA ARG A 132 63.32 -26.60 15.36
C ARG A 132 62.62 -26.03 14.13
N ASP A 133 62.13 -26.88 13.24
CA ASP A 133 61.43 -26.43 12.04
C ASP A 133 60.05 -25.87 12.36
N TYR A 134 59.36 -26.42 13.36
CA TYR A 134 58.13 -25.85 13.89
C TYR A 134 58.38 -24.47 14.52
N GLN A 135 59.45 -24.30 15.31
CA GLN A 135 59.82 -23.01 15.87
C GLN A 135 60.14 -21.97 14.80
N LYS A 136 60.82 -22.35 13.71
CA LYS A 136 61.07 -21.46 12.56
C LYS A 136 59.77 -21.05 11.87
N ARG A 137 58.84 -21.99 11.65
CA ARG A 137 57.52 -21.70 11.07
C ARG A 137 56.73 -20.74 11.96
N MET A 138 56.65 -20.99 13.27
CA MET A 138 56.00 -20.09 14.22
C MET A 138 56.61 -18.68 14.23
N ALA A 139 57.94 -18.55 14.13
CA ALA A 139 58.59 -17.24 14.02
C ALA A 139 58.19 -16.51 12.72
N SER A 140 58.21 -17.22 11.59
CA SER A 140 57.75 -16.67 10.31
C SER A 140 56.28 -16.28 10.33
N ASP A 141 55.40 -17.07 10.94
CA ASP A 141 53.97 -16.78 11.06
C ASP A 141 53.73 -15.56 11.93
N LYS A 142 54.51 -15.40 13.01
CA LYS A 142 54.47 -14.21 13.86
C LYS A 142 54.88 -12.95 13.08
N ASP A 143 55.94 -13.01 12.30
CA ASP A 143 56.40 -11.87 11.49
C ASP A 143 55.37 -11.52 10.39
N ASN A 144 54.77 -12.53 9.76
CA ASN A 144 53.68 -12.35 8.81
C ASN A 144 52.45 -11.70 9.46
N ALA A 145 52.07 -12.13 10.66
CA ALA A 145 50.96 -11.54 11.40
C ALA A 145 51.20 -10.07 11.73
N LEU A 146 52.41 -9.70 12.17
CA LEU A 146 52.81 -8.32 12.42
C LEU A 146 52.78 -7.47 11.14
N ALA A 147 53.21 -8.02 10.01
CA ALA A 147 53.16 -7.34 8.72
C ALA A 147 51.71 -7.08 8.26
N ILE A 148 50.81 -8.05 8.46
CA ILE A 148 49.38 -7.90 8.18
C ILE A 148 48.76 -6.83 9.08
N GLU A 149 49.03 -6.86 10.38
CA GLU A 149 48.53 -5.87 11.34
C GLU A 149 48.98 -4.45 10.96
N ALA A 150 50.26 -4.26 10.62
CA ALA A 150 50.78 -2.98 10.16
C ALA A 150 50.08 -2.49 8.86
N SER A 151 49.83 -3.40 7.90
CA SER A 151 49.10 -3.08 6.67
C SER A 151 47.65 -2.67 6.94
N LEU A 152 46.97 -3.36 7.86
CA LEU A 152 45.59 -3.04 8.25
C LEU A 152 45.49 -1.69 8.97
N LEU A 153 46.44 -1.38 9.86
CA LEU A 153 46.50 -0.08 10.53
C LEU A 153 46.69 1.08 9.54
N GLU A 154 47.50 0.89 8.50
CA GLU A 154 47.70 1.93 7.48
C GLU A 154 46.46 2.12 6.60
N LYS A 155 45.76 1.03 6.26
CA LYS A 155 44.45 1.09 5.58
C LYS A 155 43.40 1.80 6.44
N ALA A 156 43.36 1.53 7.75
CA ALA A 156 42.44 2.19 8.68
C ALA A 156 42.67 3.72 8.70
N LYS A 157 43.92 4.17 8.82
CA LYS A 157 44.27 5.60 8.72
C LYS A 157 43.84 6.23 7.40
N THR A 158 44.02 5.52 6.29
CA THR A 158 43.60 5.99 4.96
C THR A 158 42.09 6.17 4.88
N ILE A 159 41.33 5.23 5.46
CA ILE A 159 39.86 5.31 5.52
C ILE A 159 39.42 6.48 6.41
N GLU A 160 40.03 6.67 7.58
CA GLU A 160 39.74 7.81 8.46
C GLU A 160 39.97 9.16 7.77
N GLU A 161 41.06 9.31 7.02
CA GLU A 161 41.34 10.53 6.27
C GLU A 161 40.33 10.76 5.14
N ASN A 162 39.91 9.70 4.45
CA ASN A 162 38.87 9.79 3.44
C ASN A 162 37.50 10.15 4.06
N LEU A 163 37.18 9.64 5.25
CA LEU A 163 35.97 10.00 5.98
C LEU A 163 35.98 11.49 6.35
N ARG A 164 37.08 12.00 6.90
CA ARG A 164 37.21 13.46 7.18
C ARG A 164 37.02 14.30 5.93
N ARG A 165 37.60 13.89 4.80
CA ARG A 165 37.42 14.59 3.52
C ARG A 165 35.95 14.62 3.09
N ARG A 166 35.23 13.50 3.23
CA ARG A 166 33.80 13.40 2.93
C ARG A 166 32.94 14.20 3.88
N GLU A 167 33.28 14.28 5.16
CA GLU A 167 32.58 15.12 6.14
C GLU A 167 32.66 16.60 5.74
N VAL A 168 33.85 17.09 5.37
CA VAL A 168 34.03 18.48 4.89
C VAL A 168 33.24 18.72 3.60
N GLU A 169 33.24 17.77 2.66
CA GLU A 169 32.44 17.84 1.43
C GLU A 169 30.93 17.93 1.72
N MET A 170 30.44 17.12 2.67
CA MET A 170 29.04 17.18 3.09
C MET A 170 28.68 18.49 3.77
N GLU A 171 29.55 19.06 4.60
CA GLU A 171 29.32 20.39 5.21
C GLU A 171 29.26 21.49 4.14
N HIS A 172 30.14 21.42 3.14
CA HIS A 172 30.10 22.35 2.01
C HIS A 172 28.78 22.24 1.22
N LEU A 173 28.35 21.03 0.86
CA LEU A 173 27.08 20.81 0.17
C LEU A 173 25.87 21.22 1.01
N ARG A 174 25.92 21.05 2.34
CA ARG A 174 24.87 21.57 3.25
C ARG A 174 24.81 23.08 3.22
N ALA A 175 25.96 23.77 3.18
CA ALA A 175 26.02 25.21 3.04
C ALA A 175 25.44 25.67 1.69
N GLU A 176 25.77 25.01 0.58
CA GLU A 176 25.19 25.31 -0.73
C GLU A 176 23.67 25.09 -0.76
N ASN A 177 23.19 23.98 -0.19
CA ASN A 177 21.76 23.70 -0.08
C ASN A 177 21.02 24.75 0.77
N SER A 178 21.67 25.33 1.78
CA SER A 178 21.09 26.44 2.54
C SER A 178 20.88 27.69 1.68
N GLY A 179 21.77 27.93 0.71
CA GLY A 179 21.59 28.97 -0.31
C GLY A 179 20.41 28.69 -1.23
N VAL A 180 20.23 27.44 -1.67
CA VAL A 180 19.05 27.03 -2.46
C VAL A 180 17.75 27.26 -1.69
N ALA A 181 17.71 26.95 -0.40
CA ALA A 181 16.53 27.21 0.44
C ALA A 181 16.19 28.70 0.53
N GLN A 182 17.20 29.59 0.53
CA GLN A 182 17.00 31.03 0.47
C GLN A 182 16.42 31.47 -0.87
N TYR A 183 16.93 30.95 -1.99
CA TYR A 183 16.38 31.21 -3.32
C TYR A 183 14.94 30.71 -3.46
N GLU A 184 14.61 29.54 -2.90
CA GLU A 184 13.24 29.03 -2.89
C GLU A 184 12.29 29.93 -2.08
N ALA A 185 12.76 30.49 -0.95
CA ALA A 185 11.98 31.44 -0.17
C ALA A 185 11.70 32.73 -0.97
N GLU A 186 12.69 33.25 -1.68
CA GLU A 186 12.55 34.40 -2.56
C GLU A 186 11.57 34.12 -3.72
N MET A 187 11.71 32.95 -4.37
CA MET A 187 10.80 32.52 -5.42
C MET A 187 9.37 32.32 -4.93
N ARG A 188 9.17 31.82 -3.69
CA ARG A 188 7.85 31.78 -3.05
C ARG A 188 7.28 33.18 -2.86
N GLY A 189 8.09 34.13 -2.40
CA GLY A 189 7.72 35.55 -2.31
C GLY A 189 7.24 36.11 -3.66
N LEU A 190 8.00 35.90 -4.72
CA LEU A 190 7.63 36.35 -6.08
C LEU A 190 6.33 35.69 -6.58
N ARG A 191 6.10 34.41 -6.29
CA ARG A 191 4.84 33.72 -6.63
C ARG A 191 3.64 34.31 -5.87
N THR A 192 3.81 34.66 -4.60
CA THR A 192 2.74 35.33 -3.83
C THR A 192 2.43 36.71 -4.41
N GLU A 193 3.43 37.48 -4.82
CA GLU A 193 3.21 38.79 -5.44
C GLU A 193 2.56 38.67 -6.82
N SER A 194 2.96 37.68 -7.64
CA SER A 194 2.29 37.37 -8.90
C SER A 194 0.80 36.98 -8.70
N SER A 195 0.51 36.26 -7.62
CA SER A 195 -0.86 35.92 -7.22
C SER A 195 -1.68 37.16 -6.83
N ARG A 196 -1.05 38.15 -6.20
CA ARG A 196 -1.69 39.45 -5.90
C ARG A 196 -1.96 40.24 -7.17
N VAL A 197 -1.00 40.29 -8.10
CA VAL A 197 -1.18 40.96 -9.40
C VAL A 197 -2.32 40.35 -10.21
N THR A 198 -2.45 39.02 -10.21
CA THR A 198 -3.57 38.33 -10.88
C THR A 198 -4.92 38.62 -10.22
N GLN A 199 -4.98 38.67 -8.89
CA GLN A 199 -6.17 39.12 -8.16
C GLN A 199 -6.55 40.57 -8.48
N PHE A 200 -5.58 41.49 -8.52
CA PHE A 200 -5.82 42.86 -8.93
C PHE A 200 -6.35 42.96 -10.37
N ARG A 201 -5.78 42.18 -11.30
CA ARG A 201 -6.26 42.12 -12.68
C ARG A 201 -7.71 41.62 -12.76
N ALA A 202 -8.05 40.57 -12.00
CA ALA A 202 -9.42 40.05 -11.93
C ALA A 202 -10.39 41.08 -11.33
N GLY A 203 -9.98 41.81 -10.29
CA GLY A 203 -10.76 42.90 -9.70
C GLY A 203 -11.01 44.06 -10.69
N MET A 204 -9.99 44.44 -11.47
CA MET A 204 -10.11 45.44 -12.53
C MET A 204 -11.08 45.00 -13.63
N GLU A 205 -11.02 43.73 -14.04
CA GLU A 205 -11.94 43.18 -15.05
C GLU A 205 -13.39 43.10 -14.52
N ALA A 206 -13.57 42.75 -13.24
CA ALA A 206 -14.88 42.79 -12.59
C ALA A 206 -15.46 44.22 -12.52
N LEU A 207 -14.63 45.22 -12.26
CA LEU A 207 -15.04 46.63 -12.32
C LEU A 207 -15.39 47.06 -13.74
N ARG A 208 -14.60 46.64 -14.73
CA ARG A 208 -14.86 46.92 -16.15
C ARG A 208 -16.18 46.33 -16.61
N THR A 209 -16.44 45.07 -16.29
CA THR A 209 -17.72 44.40 -16.62
C THR A 209 -18.89 45.05 -15.91
N LYS A 210 -18.74 45.48 -14.64
CA LYS A 210 -19.78 46.25 -13.93
C LYS A 210 -20.04 47.61 -14.59
N SER A 211 -18.99 48.31 -15.03
CA SER A 211 -19.13 49.57 -15.77
C SER A 211 -19.87 49.36 -17.09
N ASN A 212 -19.50 48.33 -17.86
CA ASN A 212 -20.14 48.00 -19.13
C ASN A 212 -21.63 47.65 -18.94
N ARG A 213 -21.98 46.92 -17.87
CA ARG A 213 -23.40 46.66 -17.54
C ARG A 213 -24.18 47.94 -17.26
N ARG A 214 -23.58 48.91 -16.56
CA ARG A 214 -24.22 50.21 -16.32
C ARG A 214 -24.40 51.00 -17.61
N VAL A 215 -23.40 50.97 -18.51
CA VAL A 215 -23.52 51.59 -19.83
C VAL A 215 -24.66 50.96 -20.62
N ALA A 216 -24.72 49.62 -20.70
CA ALA A 216 -25.81 48.91 -21.37
C ALA A 216 -27.18 49.21 -20.77
N GLN A 217 -27.27 49.37 -19.43
CA GLN A 217 -28.50 49.79 -18.78
C GLN A 217 -28.91 51.21 -19.20
N TYR A 218 -27.96 52.16 -19.23
CA TYR A 218 -28.25 53.53 -19.68
C TYR A 218 -28.62 53.58 -21.17
N GLU A 219 -28.02 52.73 -22.00
CA GLU A 219 -28.40 52.59 -23.41
C GLU A 219 -29.84 52.08 -23.55
N ALA A 220 -30.23 51.05 -22.79
CA ALA A 220 -31.61 50.54 -22.78
C ALA A 220 -32.63 51.55 -22.24
N GLU A 221 -32.27 52.32 -21.20
CA GLU A 221 -33.11 53.42 -20.69
C GLU A 221 -33.28 54.53 -21.75
N LEU A 222 -32.22 54.87 -22.49
CA LEU A 222 -32.27 55.82 -23.60
C LEU A 222 -33.14 55.32 -24.75
N GLU A 223 -33.04 54.05 -25.13
CA GLU A 223 -33.93 53.44 -26.13
C GLU A 223 -35.38 53.47 -25.66
N GLY A 224 -35.65 53.15 -24.39
CA GLY A 224 -36.96 53.28 -23.78
C GLY A 224 -37.51 54.71 -23.88
N LEU A 225 -36.71 55.71 -23.55
CA LEU A 225 -37.10 57.12 -23.69
C LEU A 225 -37.32 57.52 -25.15
N GLN A 226 -36.55 56.99 -26.11
CA GLN A 226 -36.78 57.23 -27.54
C GLN A 226 -38.12 56.63 -27.99
N THR A 227 -38.46 55.43 -27.54
CA THR A 227 -39.77 54.82 -27.85
C THR A 227 -40.91 55.64 -27.26
N GLU A 228 -40.77 56.12 -26.02
CA GLU A 228 -41.80 56.95 -25.38
C GLU A 228 -41.92 58.31 -26.08
N ASN A 229 -40.82 58.92 -26.51
CA ASN A 229 -40.86 60.14 -27.30
C ASN A 229 -41.57 59.92 -28.66
N THR A 230 -41.38 58.76 -29.27
CA THR A 230 -42.10 58.38 -30.49
C THR A 230 -43.62 58.27 -30.25
N ARG A 231 -44.02 57.75 -29.08
CA ARG A 231 -45.43 57.71 -28.66
C ARG A 231 -45.98 59.09 -28.37
N VAL A 232 -45.20 59.98 -27.77
CA VAL A 232 -45.60 61.38 -27.57
C VAL A 232 -45.85 62.07 -28.91
N VAL A 233 -44.97 61.90 -29.90
CA VAL A 233 -45.20 62.41 -31.26
C VAL A 233 -46.47 61.83 -31.88
N GLN A 234 -46.75 60.55 -31.65
CA GLN A 234 -47.98 59.90 -32.10
C GLN A 234 -49.23 60.49 -31.41
N TYR A 235 -49.17 60.74 -30.10
CA TYR A 235 -50.24 61.42 -29.36
C TYR A 235 -50.40 62.89 -29.79
N GLU A 236 -49.34 63.59 -30.15
CA GLU A 236 -49.43 64.94 -30.71
C GLU A 236 -50.17 64.93 -32.05
N ALA A 237 -49.88 63.96 -32.92
CA ALA A 237 -50.59 63.78 -34.19
C ALA A 237 -52.08 63.41 -33.97
N GLU A 238 -52.39 62.56 -32.99
CA GLU A 238 -53.78 62.24 -32.60
C GLU A 238 -54.50 63.47 -32.04
N MET A 239 -53.85 64.25 -31.19
CA MET A 239 -54.40 65.50 -30.65
C MET A 239 -54.64 66.54 -31.75
N GLU A 240 -53.78 66.59 -32.77
CA GLU A 240 -53.97 67.46 -33.92
C GLU A 240 -55.12 66.99 -34.83
N SER A 241 -55.28 65.68 -35.01
CA SER A 241 -56.47 65.09 -35.65
C SER A 241 -57.75 65.40 -34.88
N LEU A 242 -57.74 65.29 -33.54
CA LEU A 242 -58.88 65.64 -32.70
C LEU A 242 -59.20 67.14 -32.73
N ARG A 243 -58.19 68.01 -32.83
CA ARG A 243 -58.40 69.45 -33.06
C ARG A 243 -59.03 69.72 -34.42
N ALA A 244 -58.61 69.01 -35.46
CA ALA A 244 -59.25 69.09 -36.77
C ALA A 244 -60.71 68.61 -36.72
N GLU A 245 -60.99 67.52 -36.00
CA GLU A 245 -62.34 67.00 -35.77
C GLU A 245 -63.21 68.02 -35.01
N ASN A 246 -62.69 68.62 -33.94
CA ASN A 246 -63.39 69.68 -33.19
C ASN A 246 -63.66 70.91 -34.05
N ASN A 247 -62.76 71.29 -34.96
CA ASN A 247 -63.03 72.36 -35.91
C ASN A 247 -64.16 72.00 -36.89
N ARG A 248 -64.30 70.72 -37.28
CA ARG A 248 -65.44 70.24 -38.08
C ARG A 248 -66.73 70.24 -37.27
N VAL A 249 -66.67 69.89 -35.98
CA VAL A 249 -67.82 69.98 -35.06
C VAL A 249 -68.26 71.44 -34.90
N ALA A 250 -67.34 72.37 -34.68
CA ALA A 250 -67.65 73.81 -34.63
C ALA A 250 -68.26 74.32 -35.96
N GLN A 251 -67.80 73.79 -37.10
CA GLN A 251 -68.39 74.09 -38.41
C GLN A 251 -69.80 73.50 -38.59
N CYS A 252 -70.06 72.32 -38.01
CA CYS A 252 -71.40 71.74 -37.92
C CYS A 252 -72.31 72.53 -36.98
N GLU A 253 -71.78 73.01 -35.85
CA GLU A 253 -72.52 73.84 -34.88
C GLU A 253 -72.94 75.18 -35.51
N ALA A 254 -72.04 75.85 -36.25
CA ALA A 254 -72.37 77.05 -37.02
C ALA A 254 -73.44 76.78 -38.09
N LYS A 255 -73.42 75.60 -38.71
CA LYS A 255 -74.42 75.20 -39.70
C LYS A 255 -75.77 74.84 -39.06
N THR A 256 -75.78 74.29 -37.85
CA THR A 256 -77.02 74.10 -37.08
C THR A 256 -77.59 75.43 -36.61
N GLU A 257 -76.75 76.40 -36.25
CA GLU A 257 -77.19 77.76 -35.91
C GLU A 257 -77.77 78.50 -37.13
N GLU A 258 -77.21 78.31 -38.32
CA GLU A 258 -77.77 78.80 -39.58
C GLU A 258 -79.14 78.18 -39.88
N LEU A 259 -79.28 76.86 -39.70
CA LEU A 259 -80.56 76.15 -39.85
C LEU A 259 -81.58 76.55 -38.78
N GLN A 260 -81.13 76.86 -37.57
CA GLN A 260 -81.98 77.33 -36.47
C GLN A 260 -82.51 78.74 -36.76
N ASN A 261 -81.67 79.64 -37.26
CA ASN A 261 -82.09 80.96 -37.74
C ASN A 261 -83.05 80.88 -38.95
N GLU A 262 -82.88 79.89 -39.84
CA GLU A 262 -83.83 79.66 -40.93
C GLU A 262 -85.17 79.10 -40.42
N ASN A 263 -85.12 78.27 -39.37
CA ASN A 263 -86.32 77.75 -38.72
C ASN A 263 -87.07 78.85 -37.96
N GLU A 264 -86.38 79.75 -37.26
CA GLU A 264 -86.96 80.94 -36.62
C GLU A 264 -87.58 81.89 -37.66
N ARG A 265 -87.00 82.02 -38.86
CA ARG A 265 -87.61 82.75 -39.98
C ARG A 265 -88.91 82.09 -40.48
N LYS A 266 -88.95 80.76 -40.51
CA LYS A 266 -90.15 80.00 -40.88
C LYS A 266 -91.21 80.08 -39.77
N GLU A 267 -90.81 80.05 -38.51
CA GLU A 267 -91.69 80.27 -37.36
C GLU A 267 -92.29 81.67 -37.38
N ALA A 268 -91.52 82.73 -37.61
CA ALA A 268 -92.06 84.09 -37.75
C ALA A 268 -93.06 84.23 -38.92
N LEU A 269 -92.83 83.50 -40.03
CA LEU A 269 -93.78 83.44 -41.15
C LEU A 269 -95.05 82.65 -40.80
N HIS A 270 -94.92 81.61 -39.98
CA HIS A 270 -96.05 80.85 -39.45
C HIS A 270 -96.83 81.64 -38.40
N GLU A 271 -96.15 82.42 -37.56
CA GLU A 271 -96.72 83.28 -36.53
C GLU A 271 -97.53 84.43 -37.16
N ALA A 272 -97.04 85.05 -38.23
CA ALA A 272 -97.81 86.02 -39.02
C ALA A 272 -99.04 85.41 -39.73
N LYS A 273 -98.97 84.11 -40.10
CA LYS A 273 -100.14 83.37 -40.63
C LYS A 273 -101.14 83.00 -39.54
N VAL A 274 -100.67 82.71 -38.33
CA VAL A 274 -101.49 82.43 -37.15
C VAL A 274 -102.23 83.70 -36.73
N GLU A 275 -101.58 84.86 -36.71
CA GLU A 275 -102.20 86.16 -36.36
C GLU A 275 -103.33 86.56 -37.35
N TYR A 276 -103.16 86.25 -38.65
CA TYR A 276 -104.22 86.41 -39.67
C TYR A 276 -105.41 85.44 -39.48
N LEU A 277 -105.13 84.21 -39.00
CA LEU A 277 -106.16 83.21 -38.72
C LEU A 277 -106.86 83.47 -37.38
N GLU A 278 -106.17 84.03 -36.39
CA GLU A 278 -106.70 84.45 -35.09
C GLU A 278 -107.70 85.60 -35.24
N ALA A 279 -107.43 86.60 -36.09
CA ALA A 279 -108.41 87.64 -36.44
C ALA A 279 -109.68 87.08 -37.10
N LYS A 280 -109.57 85.94 -37.80
CA LYS A 280 -110.70 85.24 -38.44
C LYS A 280 -111.46 84.32 -37.48
N VAL A 281 -110.76 83.77 -36.49
CA VAL A 281 -111.34 82.98 -35.39
C VAL A 281 -112.07 83.86 -34.39
N GLU A 282 -111.61 85.08 -34.12
CA GLU A 282 -112.27 86.03 -33.20
C GLU A 282 -113.66 86.48 -33.73
N TYR A 283 -113.79 86.62 -35.06
CA TYR A 283 -115.09 86.84 -35.72
C TYR A 283 -116.06 85.65 -35.53
N LEU A 284 -115.56 84.41 -35.59
CA LEU A 284 -116.37 83.20 -35.42
C LEU A 284 -116.64 82.83 -33.94
N GLN A 285 -115.78 83.26 -33.02
CA GLN A 285 -115.92 83.06 -31.57
C GLN A 285 -117.00 83.95 -30.94
N SER A 286 -117.31 85.10 -31.53
CA SER A 286 -118.45 85.92 -31.08
C SER A 286 -119.81 85.25 -31.37
N SER A 287 -119.89 84.46 -32.44
CA SER A 287 -121.11 83.74 -32.86
C SER A 287 -121.36 82.45 -32.06
N THR A 288 -120.31 81.80 -31.57
CA THR A 288 -120.40 80.51 -30.84
C THR A 288 -120.51 80.69 -29.32
N LYS A 289 -120.21 81.88 -28.79
CA LYS A 289 -120.30 82.21 -27.35
C LYS A 289 -121.74 82.17 -26.81
N VAL A 290 -122.76 82.35 -27.65
CA VAL A 290 -124.17 82.27 -27.25
C VAL A 290 -124.64 80.82 -27.11
N GLU A 291 -124.18 79.92 -27.97
CA GLU A 291 -124.54 78.49 -27.91
C GLU A 291 -123.81 77.74 -26.78
N VAL A 292 -122.57 78.14 -26.45
CA VAL A 292 -121.81 77.52 -25.35
C VAL A 292 -122.36 77.88 -23.97
N GLN A 293 -123.00 79.04 -23.77
CA GLN A 293 -123.64 79.34 -22.48
C GLN A 293 -124.85 78.44 -22.18
N VAL A 294 -125.55 77.97 -23.22
CA VAL A 294 -126.67 77.03 -23.07
C VAL A 294 -126.18 75.62 -22.73
N LEU A 295 -125.05 75.19 -23.29
CA LEU A 295 -124.45 73.88 -23.00
C LEU A 295 -123.72 73.85 -21.65
N LYS A 296 -123.18 74.99 -21.20
CA LYS A 296 -122.49 75.10 -19.90
C LYS A 296 -123.44 74.92 -18.70
N ALA A 297 -124.65 75.48 -18.75
CA ALA A 297 -125.67 75.25 -17.72
C ALA A 297 -126.12 73.78 -17.66
N LYS A 298 -126.05 73.05 -18.79
CA LYS A 298 -126.43 71.64 -18.87
C LYS A 298 -125.32 70.71 -18.36
N ALA A 299 -124.05 71.11 -18.50
CA ALA A 299 -122.89 70.38 -17.98
C ALA A 299 -122.73 70.52 -16.45
N GLU A 300 -123.05 71.68 -15.89
CA GLU A 300 -122.99 71.91 -14.43
C GLU A 300 -124.03 71.07 -13.66
N LEU A 301 -125.18 70.77 -14.27
CA LEU A 301 -126.19 69.87 -13.72
C LEU A 301 -125.76 68.39 -13.75
N LEU A 302 -125.00 67.99 -14.78
CA LEU A 302 -124.44 66.63 -14.90
C LEU A 302 -123.22 66.41 -14.00
N ALA A 303 -122.45 67.47 -13.72
CA ALA A 303 -121.32 67.45 -12.79
C ALA A 303 -121.75 67.33 -11.31
N ALA A 304 -122.92 67.86 -10.94
CA ALA A 304 -123.49 67.66 -9.61
C ALA A 304 -123.95 66.21 -9.38
N GLU A 305 -124.51 65.56 -10.41
CA GLU A 305 -124.98 64.18 -10.35
C GLU A 305 -123.83 63.16 -10.31
N THR A 306 -122.77 63.40 -11.08
CA THR A 306 -121.56 62.55 -11.06
C THR A 306 -120.78 62.67 -9.75
N ASN A 307 -120.72 63.85 -9.12
CA ASN A 307 -120.11 63.98 -7.80
C ASN A 307 -120.92 63.31 -6.68
N ARG A 308 -122.24 63.19 -6.84
CA ARG A 308 -123.10 62.38 -5.94
C ARG A 308 -122.82 60.89 -6.07
N GLN A 309 -122.59 60.40 -7.29
CA GLN A 309 -122.18 59.01 -7.56
C GLN A 309 -120.75 58.72 -7.05
N ILE A 310 -119.80 59.64 -7.20
CA ILE A 310 -118.44 59.48 -6.67
C ILE A 310 -118.41 59.46 -5.13
N SER A 311 -119.27 60.24 -4.47
CA SER A 311 -119.44 60.15 -3.01
C SER A 311 -120.03 58.81 -2.58
N CYS A 312 -120.92 58.22 -3.39
CA CYS A 312 -121.51 56.91 -3.14
C CYS A 312 -120.50 55.77 -3.34
N TYR A 313 -119.61 55.86 -4.34
CA TYR A 313 -118.52 54.90 -4.54
C TYR A 313 -117.36 55.07 -3.56
N LYS A 314 -117.14 56.26 -2.99
CA LYS A 314 -116.15 56.46 -1.91
C LYS A 314 -116.56 55.79 -0.61
N SER A 315 -117.84 55.84 -0.22
CA SER A 315 -118.35 55.10 0.93
C SER A 315 -118.38 53.58 0.67
N GLU A 316 -118.56 53.15 -0.57
CA GLU A 316 -118.48 51.74 -0.97
C GLU A 316 -117.04 51.19 -0.96
N ILE A 317 -116.04 52.03 -1.26
CA ILE A 317 -114.61 51.69 -1.16
C ILE A 317 -114.12 51.67 0.30
N GLU A 318 -114.64 52.53 1.18
CA GLU A 318 -114.35 52.45 2.63
C GLU A 318 -115.04 51.25 3.30
N CYS A 319 -116.22 50.85 2.83
CA CYS A 319 -116.88 49.62 3.27
C CYS A 319 -116.12 48.36 2.79
N ARG A 320 -115.63 48.35 1.53
CA ARG A 320 -114.76 47.26 1.03
C ARG A 320 -113.35 47.25 1.63
N LYS A 321 -112.85 48.36 2.18
CA LYS A 321 -111.61 48.37 2.98
C LYS A 321 -111.78 47.70 4.34
N ALA A 322 -112.94 47.85 4.98
CA ALA A 322 -113.29 47.11 6.19
C ALA A 322 -113.53 45.62 5.92
N ASP A 323 -114.10 45.27 4.76
CA ASP A 323 -114.24 43.87 4.32
C ASP A 323 -112.89 43.21 3.98
N VAL A 324 -111.89 43.98 3.53
CA VAL A 324 -110.53 43.47 3.28
C VAL A 324 -109.73 43.29 4.58
N GLU A 325 -109.94 44.11 5.62
CA GLU A 325 -109.34 43.87 6.94
C GLU A 325 -110.05 42.75 7.73
N TYR A 326 -111.36 42.55 7.53
CA TYR A 326 -112.11 41.39 8.04
C TYR A 326 -111.75 40.10 7.29
N LEU A 327 -111.51 40.14 5.97
CA LEU A 327 -110.98 39.02 5.20
C LEU A 327 -109.50 38.73 5.50
N LYS A 328 -108.71 39.72 5.91
CA LYS A 328 -107.32 39.52 6.37
C LYS A 328 -107.27 38.80 7.72
N ALA A 329 -108.16 39.12 8.67
CA ALA A 329 -108.30 38.39 9.93
C ALA A 329 -108.88 36.96 9.78
N ASN A 330 -109.73 36.72 8.76
CA ASN A 330 -110.27 35.39 8.46
C ASN A 330 -109.29 34.52 7.65
N VAL A 331 -108.41 35.13 6.84
CA VAL A 331 -107.32 34.47 6.12
C VAL A 331 -106.15 34.14 7.04
N ASP A 332 -105.83 34.97 8.04
CA ASP A 332 -104.81 34.65 9.05
C ASP A 332 -105.28 33.55 10.04
N SER A 333 -106.60 33.45 10.30
CA SER A 333 -107.22 32.34 11.04
C SER A 333 -107.26 31.03 10.22
N HIS A 334 -107.53 31.09 8.91
CA HIS A 334 -107.46 29.92 8.01
C HIS A 334 -106.02 29.52 7.64
N LEU A 335 -105.05 30.44 7.69
CA LEU A 335 -103.62 30.15 7.54
C LEU A 335 -103.05 29.50 8.80
N SER A 336 -103.45 29.87 10.02
CA SER A 336 -103.08 29.09 11.21
C SER A 336 -103.70 27.68 11.24
N GLN A 337 -104.88 27.48 10.62
CA GLN A 337 -105.52 26.16 10.48
C GLN A 337 -104.95 25.30 9.33
N LYS A 338 -104.40 25.91 8.26
CA LYS A 338 -103.70 25.20 7.16
C LYS A 338 -102.18 25.09 7.33
N THR A 339 -101.55 25.92 8.17
CA THR A 339 -100.12 25.80 8.52
C THR A 339 -99.89 24.61 9.48
N ALA A 340 -100.87 24.24 10.31
CA ALA A 340 -100.84 22.99 11.09
C ALA A 340 -101.13 21.71 10.26
N GLU A 341 -101.69 21.83 9.05
CA GLU A 341 -101.93 20.71 8.13
C GLU A 341 -100.82 20.59 7.05
N VAL A 342 -100.05 21.66 6.83
CA VAL A 342 -98.88 21.69 5.93
C VAL A 342 -97.56 21.51 6.68
N GLU A 343 -97.49 21.72 8.00
CA GLU A 343 -96.40 21.19 8.86
C GLU A 343 -96.51 19.66 9.10
N CYS A 344 -97.61 19.03 8.68
CA CYS A 344 -97.75 17.57 8.63
C CYS A 344 -97.45 16.97 7.23
N LEU A 345 -97.31 17.79 6.17
CA LEU A 345 -97.02 17.35 4.79
C LEU A 345 -95.91 18.18 4.09
N ARG A 346 -95.12 18.94 4.86
CA ARG A 346 -93.78 19.44 4.54
C ARG A 346 -92.76 18.88 5.55
N GLY A 347 -93.02 17.67 6.03
CA GLY A 347 -92.02 16.73 6.55
C GLY A 347 -91.37 15.90 5.44
N GLU A 348 -91.82 16.05 4.19
CA GLU A 348 -91.31 15.29 3.07
C GLU A 348 -91.12 16.22 1.86
N ILE A 349 -89.86 16.38 1.47
CA ILE A 349 -89.44 16.62 0.08
C ILE A 349 -89.54 18.10 -0.33
N THR A 350 -88.68 18.93 0.24
CA THR A 350 -87.41 19.39 -0.37
C THR A 350 -87.58 20.40 -1.51
N GLY A 351 -87.40 21.67 -1.16
CA GLY A 351 -87.11 22.73 -2.10
C GLY A 351 -86.03 23.63 -1.53
N SER A 352 -84.88 23.66 -2.20
CA SER A 352 -84.10 24.86 -2.54
C SER A 352 -82.60 24.61 -2.47
N ASN A 353 -82.07 24.02 -3.55
CA ASN A 353 -80.79 24.45 -4.10
C ASN A 353 -81.09 25.76 -4.87
N ASP A 354 -80.41 26.87 -4.55
CA ASP A 354 -79.34 27.42 -5.40
C ASP A 354 -78.70 28.69 -4.75
N PRO A 355 -77.59 29.23 -5.25
CA PRO A 355 -76.28 29.16 -4.59
C PRO A 355 -75.79 30.49 -4.02
N VAL A 356 -74.77 30.36 -3.15
CA VAL A 356 -73.53 31.15 -3.06
C VAL A 356 -73.62 32.62 -3.52
N GLN A 357 -73.27 33.56 -2.63
CA GLN A 357 -72.15 34.51 -2.81
C GLN A 357 -72.40 35.88 -2.15
N SER A 358 -72.23 35.95 -0.84
CA SER A 358 -71.68 37.14 -0.14
C SER A 358 -71.38 36.69 1.29
N LEU A 359 -70.34 35.91 1.52
CA LEU A 359 -68.96 36.38 1.66
C LEU A 359 -68.90 37.57 2.63
N MET A 360 -68.18 37.33 3.72
CA MET A 360 -67.48 38.32 4.55
C MET A 360 -68.07 38.47 5.95
N GLU A 361 -67.73 37.52 6.84
CA GLU A 361 -67.11 37.89 8.12
C GLU A 361 -66.77 36.65 8.98
N ASN A 362 -65.48 36.54 9.29
CA ASN A 362 -64.95 36.04 10.56
C ASN A 362 -64.90 34.52 10.78
N LEU A 363 -63.94 33.92 10.07
CA LEU A 363 -63.23 32.72 10.51
C LEU A 363 -62.44 33.04 11.80
N TRP A 364 -62.90 32.50 12.92
CA TRP A 364 -62.11 31.85 13.98
C TRP A 364 -63.03 31.67 15.20
N THR A 365 -63.49 30.44 15.43
CA THR A 365 -63.54 29.76 16.74
C THR A 365 -64.36 28.47 16.64
N ASP A 366 -63.72 27.38 17.07
CA ASP A 366 -64.25 26.21 17.79
C ASP A 366 -65.47 25.45 17.27
N GLU A 367 -65.17 24.20 16.88
CA GLU A 367 -65.71 22.97 17.47
C GLU A 367 -67.24 22.74 17.38
N TRP A 368 -67.63 21.62 16.77
CA TRP A 368 -68.52 20.63 17.39
C TRP A 368 -68.35 19.25 16.74
N SER A 369 -68.19 18.26 17.63
CA SER A 369 -68.59 16.86 17.53
C SER A 369 -69.79 16.59 16.59
N ALA A 370 -70.01 15.44 15.95
CA ALA A 370 -69.75 14.08 16.37
C ALA A 370 -69.99 13.06 15.22
N SER A 371 -69.25 11.95 15.26
CA SER A 371 -69.65 10.56 14.95
C SER A 371 -70.38 10.19 13.64
N PRO A 372 -69.86 9.16 12.95
CA PRO A 372 -70.33 7.81 13.29
C PRO A 372 -69.15 6.84 13.52
N LEU A 373 -68.39 7.05 14.60
CA LEU A 373 -67.30 6.15 15.01
C LEU A 373 -67.32 5.83 16.51
N ALA A 374 -68.43 6.10 17.20
CA ALA A 374 -68.60 5.79 18.61
C ALA A 374 -68.54 4.28 18.92
N SER A 375 -68.81 3.40 17.95
CA SER A 375 -68.69 1.93 18.13
C SER A 375 -67.30 1.36 17.80
N PHE A 376 -66.42 2.12 17.14
CA PHE A 376 -65.05 1.69 16.82
C PHE A 376 -64.04 2.18 17.86
N ARG A 377 -64.38 3.27 18.56
CA ARG A 377 -63.57 3.89 19.61
C ARG A 377 -63.46 3.03 20.88
N ASP A 378 -64.50 2.31 21.25
CA ASP A 378 -64.51 1.50 22.48
C ASP A 378 -63.67 0.21 22.39
N PHE A 379 -63.31 -0.22 21.17
CA PHE A 379 -62.41 -1.36 20.95
C PHE A 379 -60.93 -0.91 20.87
N ILE A 380 -60.65 0.24 20.25
CA ILE A 380 -59.26 0.71 20.06
C ILE A 380 -58.72 1.45 21.28
N VAL A 381 -59.54 2.18 22.05
CA VAL A 381 -59.05 3.00 23.18
C VAL A 381 -58.41 2.16 24.31
N PRO A 382 -58.92 0.98 24.69
CA PRO A 382 -58.22 0.12 25.66
C PRO A 382 -56.89 -0.42 25.12
N SER A 383 -56.85 -0.85 23.85
CA SER A 383 -55.64 -1.36 23.20
C SER A 383 -54.57 -0.27 23.04
N TYR A 384 -54.98 0.96 22.71
CA TYR A 384 -54.07 2.10 22.59
C TYR A 384 -53.54 2.57 23.96
N ARG A 385 -54.36 2.51 25.02
CA ARG A 385 -53.90 2.79 26.40
C ARG A 385 -52.97 1.71 26.93
N GLU A 386 -53.19 0.44 26.55
CA GLU A 386 -52.31 -0.67 26.91
C GLU A 386 -50.96 -0.56 26.16
N ILE A 387 -50.97 -0.18 24.89
CA ILE A 387 -49.76 0.12 24.12
C ILE A 387 -49.04 1.34 24.70
N GLU A 388 -49.73 2.44 25.03
CA GLU A 388 -49.11 3.61 25.67
C GLU A 388 -48.52 3.30 27.04
N ALA A 389 -49.19 2.48 27.84
CA ALA A 389 -48.69 2.03 29.14
C ALA A 389 -47.45 1.15 28.95
N ARG A 390 -47.46 0.26 27.95
CA ARG A 390 -46.32 -0.60 27.62
C ARG A 390 -45.14 0.19 27.05
N THR A 391 -45.38 1.21 26.23
CA THR A 391 -44.34 2.12 25.73
C THR A 391 -43.74 2.95 26.86
N ARG A 392 -44.54 3.37 27.84
CA ARG A 392 -44.03 4.04 29.05
C ARG A 392 -43.20 3.09 29.92
N CYS A 393 -43.67 1.88 30.21
CA CYS A 393 -42.90 0.89 30.97
C CYS A 393 -41.58 0.52 30.27
N LEU A 394 -41.60 0.28 28.96
CA LEU A 394 -40.38 -0.03 28.19
C LEU A 394 -39.40 1.14 28.15
N ASN A 395 -39.89 2.39 28.09
CA ASN A 395 -39.02 3.57 28.17
C ASN A 395 -38.42 3.77 29.56
N ASP A 396 -39.15 3.41 30.61
CA ASP A 396 -38.63 3.47 31.97
C ASP A 396 -37.65 2.34 32.27
N GLU A 397 -37.87 1.13 31.72
CA GLU A 397 -36.90 0.04 31.72
C GLU A 397 -35.64 0.41 30.92
N ASN A 398 -35.77 1.00 29.73
CA ASN A 398 -34.60 1.48 28.96
C ASN A 398 -33.82 2.55 29.72
N ARG A 399 -34.50 3.44 30.45
CA ARG A 399 -33.85 4.43 31.31
C ARG A 399 -33.24 3.80 32.58
N SER A 400 -33.77 2.70 33.09
CA SER A 400 -33.16 1.93 34.18
C SER A 400 -31.93 1.18 33.70
N LEU A 401 -32.05 0.43 32.60
CA LEU A 401 -30.97 -0.31 31.97
C LEU A 401 -29.84 0.61 31.52
N SER A 402 -30.15 1.81 31.01
CA SER A 402 -29.11 2.79 30.67
C SER A 402 -28.37 3.30 31.91
N ARG A 403 -29.08 3.51 33.03
CA ARG A 403 -28.45 3.89 34.31
C ARG A 403 -27.65 2.75 34.91
N GLU A 404 -28.11 1.51 34.81
CA GLU A 404 -27.39 0.31 35.23
C GLU A 404 -26.16 0.06 34.35
N LEU A 405 -26.26 0.28 33.05
CA LEU A 405 -25.14 0.16 32.11
C LEU A 405 -24.09 1.24 32.37
N GLU A 406 -24.50 2.47 32.69
CA GLU A 406 -23.59 3.54 33.11
C GLU A 406 -22.99 3.29 34.51
N ALA A 407 -23.77 2.73 35.44
CA ALA A 407 -23.28 2.31 36.75
C ALA A 407 -22.28 1.15 36.63
N VAL A 408 -22.54 0.16 35.77
CA VAL A 408 -21.65 -0.97 35.46
C VAL A 408 -20.41 -0.48 34.74
N LYS A 409 -20.50 0.47 33.80
CA LYS A 409 -19.33 1.15 33.22
C LYS A 409 -18.50 1.86 34.28
N SER A 410 -19.12 2.61 35.20
CA SER A 410 -18.40 3.28 36.30
C SER A 410 -17.76 2.29 37.29
N LEU A 411 -18.35 1.10 37.44
CA LEU A 411 -17.79 -0.01 38.23
C LEU A 411 -16.69 -0.75 37.46
N LEU A 412 -16.74 -0.77 36.13
CA LEU A 412 -15.69 -1.30 35.24
C LEU A 412 -14.53 -0.34 35.03
N GLU A 413 -14.70 0.95 35.33
CA GLU A 413 -13.62 1.95 35.40
C GLU A 413 -12.87 1.88 36.76
N LYS A 414 -13.48 1.32 37.81
CA LYS A 414 -12.85 1.17 39.13
C LYS A 414 -11.78 0.06 39.28
N PRO A 415 -11.59 -0.95 38.40
CA PRO A 415 -10.42 -1.84 38.44
C PRO A 415 -9.16 -1.22 37.81
N GLN A 416 -9.24 -0.05 37.15
CA GLN A 416 -8.04 0.61 36.59
C GLN A 416 -7.05 1.07 37.68
N THR A 417 -7.51 1.36 38.90
CA THR A 417 -6.62 1.78 39.99
C THR A 417 -5.86 0.62 40.63
N LEU A 418 -6.25 -0.64 40.41
CA LEU A 418 -5.51 -1.83 40.89
C LEU A 418 -4.58 -2.43 39.82
N SER A 419 -4.77 -2.15 38.53
CA SER A 419 -3.78 -2.44 37.48
C SER A 419 -2.62 -1.44 37.54
N GLU A 420 -2.89 -0.17 37.79
CA GLU A 420 -1.85 0.88 37.85
C GLU A 420 -0.82 0.69 38.96
N VAL A 421 -1.16 0.00 40.05
CA VAL A 421 -0.22 -0.28 41.16
C VAL A 421 0.62 -1.54 40.88
N ARG A 422 0.14 -2.48 40.06
CA ARG A 422 0.90 -3.68 39.64
C ARG A 422 1.71 -3.47 38.36
N ASP A 423 1.41 -2.39 37.64
CA ASP A 423 2.04 -1.94 36.40
C ASP A 423 3.18 -0.91 36.64
N ARG A 424 3.54 -0.66 37.91
CA ARG A 424 4.66 0.22 38.31
C ARG A 424 5.91 -0.53 38.78
N GLU A 425 5.89 -1.86 38.82
CA GLU A 425 7.11 -2.70 38.74
C GLU A 425 7.43 -2.95 37.26
N PRO A 426 8.69 -2.85 36.84
CA PRO A 426 9.06 -2.16 35.60
C PRO A 426 8.41 -2.79 34.36
N LYS A 427 7.55 -2.01 33.69
CA LYS A 427 7.03 -2.27 32.33
C LYS A 427 8.16 -2.57 31.34
N ASP A 428 9.37 -2.09 31.61
CA ASP A 428 10.56 -2.36 30.79
C ASP A 428 10.98 -3.84 30.78
N ALA A 429 10.64 -4.63 31.81
CA ALA A 429 11.00 -6.05 31.87
C ALA A 429 9.96 -6.98 31.22
N ARG A 430 8.67 -6.57 31.14
CA ARG A 430 7.61 -7.36 30.44
C ARG A 430 7.57 -7.12 28.93
N VAL A 431 8.21 -6.08 28.42
CA VAL A 431 8.41 -5.84 26.97
C VAL A 431 9.19 -6.97 26.29
N PHE A 432 9.92 -7.79 27.06
CA PHE A 432 10.72 -8.91 26.52
C PHE A 432 9.98 -10.24 26.43
N VAL A 433 8.74 -10.37 26.90
CA VAL A 433 7.96 -11.60 26.67
C VAL A 433 7.74 -11.75 25.16
N PRO A 434 8.17 -12.85 24.52
CA PRO A 434 7.97 -13.06 23.09
C PRO A 434 6.49 -12.98 22.77
N LYS A 435 6.10 -11.96 22.00
CA LYS A 435 4.73 -11.88 21.48
C LYS A 435 4.60 -13.04 20.50
N THR A 436 3.60 -13.90 20.71
CA THR A 436 3.30 -14.98 19.77
C THR A 436 3.06 -14.37 18.38
N ASP A 437 3.57 -15.03 17.34
CA ASP A 437 3.39 -14.54 15.97
C ASP A 437 1.90 -14.33 15.66
N ALA A 438 1.60 -13.25 14.94
CA ALA A 438 0.22 -12.94 14.55
C ALA A 438 -0.26 -13.83 13.40
N LEU A 439 0.66 -14.43 12.65
CA LEU A 439 0.39 -15.32 11.52
C LEU A 439 1.21 -16.60 11.65
N SER A 440 0.68 -17.71 11.14
CA SER A 440 1.44 -18.96 11.01
C SER A 440 2.29 -18.97 9.74
N THR A 441 3.32 -19.82 9.68
CA THR A 441 4.09 -20.04 8.43
C THR A 441 3.19 -20.52 7.29
N ALA A 442 2.13 -21.29 7.58
CA ALA A 442 1.16 -21.75 6.58
C ALA A 442 0.36 -20.58 5.98
N ASP A 443 0.00 -19.57 6.77
CA ASP A 443 -0.66 -18.37 6.28
C ASP A 443 0.23 -17.59 5.31
N VAL A 444 1.53 -17.49 5.61
CA VAL A 444 2.51 -16.85 4.70
C VAL A 444 2.69 -17.65 3.42
N ILE A 445 2.77 -18.98 3.49
CA ILE A 445 2.80 -19.85 2.29
C ILE A 445 1.57 -19.60 1.40
N ARG A 446 0.38 -19.47 1.99
CA ARG A 446 -0.84 -19.12 1.25
C ARG A 446 -0.71 -17.76 0.57
N GLN A 447 -0.21 -16.75 1.28
CA GLN A 447 0.00 -15.41 0.70
C GLN A 447 1.04 -15.41 -0.44
N VAL A 448 2.13 -16.18 -0.34
CA VAL A 448 3.08 -16.35 -1.46
C VAL A 448 2.40 -17.03 -2.64
N THR A 449 1.55 -18.01 -2.38
CA THR A 449 0.78 -18.72 -3.42
C THR A 449 -0.22 -17.78 -4.11
N ASP A 450 -0.94 -16.96 -3.35
CA ASP A 450 -1.88 -15.96 -3.88
C ASP A 450 -1.13 -14.92 -4.73
N LEU A 451 0.04 -14.46 -4.29
CA LEU A 451 0.89 -13.56 -5.06
C LEU A 451 1.37 -14.23 -6.36
N ASN A 452 1.80 -15.48 -6.33
CA ASN A 452 2.16 -16.24 -7.54
C ASN A 452 0.99 -16.37 -8.53
N CYS A 453 -0.25 -16.52 -8.03
CA CYS A 453 -1.44 -16.51 -8.87
C CYS A 453 -1.65 -15.15 -9.54
N GLN A 454 -1.46 -14.04 -8.83
CA GLN A 454 -1.54 -12.68 -9.40
C GLN A 454 -0.44 -12.44 -10.44
N ILE A 455 0.80 -12.85 -10.16
CA ILE A 455 1.93 -12.73 -11.09
C ILE A 455 1.63 -13.46 -12.40
N ARG A 456 1.18 -14.71 -12.32
CA ARG A 456 0.80 -15.52 -13.50
C ARG A 456 -0.37 -14.89 -14.25
N GLY A 457 -1.42 -14.48 -13.54
CA GLY A 457 -2.60 -13.85 -14.14
C GLY A 457 -2.26 -12.54 -14.88
N MET A 458 -1.34 -11.74 -14.32
CA MET A 458 -0.87 -10.51 -14.94
C MET A 458 -0.01 -10.78 -16.17
N ALA A 459 0.93 -11.74 -16.09
CA ALA A 459 1.75 -12.13 -17.23
C ALA A 459 0.90 -12.61 -18.42
N THR A 460 -0.04 -13.54 -18.17
CA THR A 460 -0.96 -14.03 -19.21
C THR A 460 -1.89 -12.95 -19.76
N HIS A 461 -2.33 -12.00 -18.92
CA HIS A 461 -3.11 -10.88 -19.42
C HIS A 461 -2.27 -9.99 -20.35
N PHE A 462 -1.02 -9.74 -19.97
CA PHE A 462 -0.12 -8.88 -20.72
C PHE A 462 0.32 -9.53 -22.04
N GLY A 463 0.61 -10.83 -22.06
CA GLY A 463 0.86 -11.58 -23.30
C GLY A 463 -0.32 -11.55 -24.29
N LYS A 464 -1.57 -11.55 -23.80
CA LYS A 464 -2.77 -11.34 -24.65
C LYS A 464 -2.85 -9.94 -25.24
N LEU A 465 -2.43 -8.91 -24.50
CA LEU A 465 -2.42 -7.53 -25.01
C LEU A 465 -1.38 -7.35 -26.12
N LEU A 466 -0.22 -8.02 -25.99
CA LEU A 466 0.84 -7.98 -27.01
C LEU A 466 0.42 -8.60 -28.36
N GLN A 467 -0.53 -9.53 -28.38
CA GLN A 467 -1.07 -10.13 -29.62
C GLN A 467 -1.92 -9.16 -30.45
N ASN A 468 -2.43 -8.06 -29.85
CA ASN A 468 -3.30 -7.12 -30.55
C ASN A 468 -2.54 -6.05 -31.34
N VAL A 469 -1.22 -6.11 -31.35
CA VAL A 469 -0.35 -5.04 -31.86
C VAL A 469 -0.10 -5.26 -33.35
N LYS A 470 -0.74 -4.44 -34.19
CA LYS A 470 -0.62 -4.51 -35.65
C LYS A 470 0.54 -3.70 -36.23
N ASN A 471 1.15 -2.84 -35.43
CA ASN A 471 2.13 -1.87 -35.91
C ASN A 471 3.54 -2.25 -35.42
N PRO A 472 4.48 -2.58 -36.32
CA PRO A 472 5.86 -2.81 -35.93
C PRO A 472 6.47 -1.54 -35.33
N VAL A 473 7.22 -1.70 -34.23
CA VAL A 473 7.97 -0.62 -33.60
C VAL A 473 9.00 -0.06 -34.58
N THR A 474 9.01 1.27 -34.71
CA THR A 474 9.99 2.00 -35.52
C THR A 474 11.41 1.67 -35.05
N ALA A 475 12.30 1.42 -36.01
CA ALA A 475 13.60 0.77 -35.79
C ALA A 475 14.65 1.62 -35.05
N GLN A 476 14.43 1.95 -33.78
CA GLN A 476 15.50 2.42 -32.90
C GLN A 476 16.17 1.23 -32.20
N GLU A 477 17.50 1.28 -32.10
CA GLU A 477 18.24 0.43 -31.18
C GLU A 477 17.83 0.79 -29.74
N PRO A 478 17.66 -0.20 -28.85
CA PRO A 478 17.35 0.07 -27.46
C PRO A 478 18.47 0.94 -26.87
N ALA A 479 18.10 2.02 -26.19
CA ALA A 479 19.07 2.85 -25.49
C ALA A 479 19.83 1.98 -24.48
N THR A 480 21.10 2.31 -24.19
CA THR A 480 21.92 1.52 -23.26
C THR A 480 21.28 1.34 -21.88
N GLY A 481 20.53 2.34 -21.39
CA GLY A 481 19.77 2.25 -20.14
C GLY A 481 18.65 1.20 -20.16
N THR A 482 17.98 1.02 -21.30
CA THR A 482 16.92 0.03 -21.49
C THR A 482 17.43 -1.40 -21.26
N LEU A 483 18.66 -1.70 -21.69
CA LEU A 483 19.25 -3.02 -21.47
C LEU A 483 19.62 -3.26 -20.00
N GLU A 484 20.07 -2.24 -19.27
CA GLU A 484 20.37 -2.35 -17.84
C GLU A 484 19.11 -2.61 -17.02
N ASP A 485 18.02 -1.90 -17.31
CA ASP A 485 16.71 -2.10 -16.66
C ASP A 485 16.14 -3.49 -16.99
N ALA A 486 16.23 -3.93 -18.25
CA ALA A 486 15.85 -5.29 -18.65
C ALA A 486 16.72 -6.37 -17.99
N ASN A 487 18.03 -6.14 -17.87
CA ASN A 487 18.95 -7.03 -17.14
C ASN A 487 18.55 -7.14 -15.67
N TRP A 488 18.08 -6.05 -15.07
CA TRP A 488 17.59 -6.05 -13.70
C TRP A 488 16.27 -6.84 -13.56
N MET A 489 15.35 -6.75 -14.52
CA MET A 489 14.06 -7.46 -14.52
C MET A 489 14.16 -8.95 -14.87
N LEU A 490 15.03 -9.33 -15.81
CA LEU A 490 15.10 -10.70 -16.36
C LEU A 490 16.37 -11.45 -15.95
N GLY A 491 17.42 -10.74 -15.55
CA GLY A 491 18.77 -11.28 -15.47
C GLY A 491 19.52 -11.14 -16.80
N LYS A 492 20.85 -11.05 -16.70
CA LYS A 492 21.74 -10.76 -17.84
C LYS A 492 21.61 -11.74 -19.00
N GLN A 493 21.46 -13.02 -18.69
CA GLN A 493 21.42 -14.07 -19.73
C GLN A 493 20.17 -13.95 -20.61
N LEU A 494 18.98 -13.88 -20.00
CA LEU A 494 17.71 -13.81 -20.73
C LEU A 494 17.55 -12.47 -21.47
N ALA A 495 17.92 -11.35 -20.85
CA ALA A 495 17.87 -10.05 -21.52
C ALA A 495 18.83 -10.00 -22.73
N SER A 496 20.05 -10.53 -22.60
CA SER A 496 20.99 -10.63 -23.74
C SER A 496 20.47 -11.55 -24.84
N PHE A 497 19.84 -12.67 -24.46
CA PHE A 497 19.22 -13.60 -25.42
C PHE A 497 18.07 -12.93 -26.20
N LEU A 498 17.19 -12.20 -25.53
CA LEU A 498 16.10 -11.47 -26.19
C LEU A 498 16.64 -10.39 -27.14
N SER A 499 17.62 -9.61 -26.68
CA SER A 499 18.28 -8.57 -27.50
C SER A 499 18.95 -9.15 -28.76
N ALA A 500 19.65 -10.29 -28.63
CA ALA A 500 20.28 -10.94 -29.78
C ALA A 500 19.25 -11.49 -30.78
N ASN A 501 18.15 -12.09 -30.28
CA ASN A 501 17.09 -12.63 -31.14
C ASN A 501 16.22 -11.56 -31.78
N LEU A 502 16.15 -10.36 -31.20
CA LEU A 502 15.45 -9.21 -31.78
C LEU A 502 15.96 -8.89 -33.19
N LEU A 503 17.28 -8.94 -33.40
CA LEU A 503 17.90 -8.70 -34.70
C LEU A 503 17.51 -9.78 -35.72
N VAL A 504 17.46 -11.04 -35.29
CA VAL A 504 17.07 -12.18 -36.14
C VAL A 504 15.60 -12.07 -36.54
N ARG A 505 14.69 -11.83 -35.58
CA ARG A 505 13.25 -11.67 -35.86
C ARG A 505 12.96 -10.47 -36.75
N ARG A 506 13.69 -9.36 -36.57
CA ARG A 506 13.57 -8.18 -37.43
C ARG A 506 13.97 -8.51 -38.88
N ALA A 507 15.02 -9.30 -39.08
CA ALA A 507 15.42 -9.74 -40.42
C ALA A 507 14.39 -10.69 -41.07
N ALA A 508 13.68 -11.50 -40.26
CA ALA A 508 12.64 -12.41 -40.72
C ALA A 508 11.27 -11.73 -40.95
N GLY A 509 11.07 -10.48 -40.51
CA GLY A 509 9.79 -9.78 -40.59
C GLY A 509 8.73 -10.31 -39.61
N CYS A 510 9.13 -11.11 -38.62
CA CYS A 510 8.23 -11.66 -37.61
C CYS A 510 7.95 -10.62 -36.52
N THR A 511 6.80 -9.95 -36.60
CA THR A 511 6.42 -8.89 -35.66
C THR A 511 5.61 -9.39 -34.47
N GLU A 512 4.98 -10.55 -34.58
CA GLU A 512 4.10 -11.06 -33.53
C GLU A 512 4.93 -11.82 -32.45
N PRO A 513 4.81 -11.45 -31.17
CA PRO A 513 5.41 -12.21 -30.09
C PRO A 513 4.74 -13.59 -29.99
N ASP A 514 5.54 -14.64 -29.82
CA ASP A 514 5.00 -15.93 -29.41
C ASP A 514 4.30 -15.75 -28.05
N PRO A 515 2.99 -16.06 -27.95
CA PRO A 515 2.23 -15.91 -26.71
C PRO A 515 2.89 -16.59 -25.51
N LEU A 516 3.48 -17.77 -25.71
CA LEU A 516 4.08 -18.54 -24.62
C LEU A 516 5.39 -17.92 -24.15
N LEU A 517 6.27 -17.54 -25.08
CA LEU A 517 7.49 -16.80 -24.73
C LEU A 517 7.17 -15.48 -24.02
N ALA A 518 6.19 -14.72 -24.52
CA ALA A 518 5.76 -13.47 -23.90
C ALA A 518 5.29 -13.71 -22.46
N ASP A 519 4.39 -14.66 -22.25
CA ASP A 519 3.90 -15.02 -20.91
C ASP A 519 5.05 -15.38 -19.95
N VAL A 520 6.01 -16.19 -20.39
CA VAL A 520 7.15 -16.60 -19.54
C VAL A 520 8.05 -15.43 -19.19
N VAL A 521 8.47 -14.65 -20.18
CA VAL A 521 9.38 -13.52 -19.99
C VAL A 521 8.76 -12.51 -19.04
N LEU A 522 7.48 -12.19 -19.25
CA LEU A 522 6.74 -11.26 -18.41
C LEU A 522 6.52 -11.82 -17.00
N GLN A 523 6.26 -13.13 -16.88
CA GLN A 523 6.13 -13.78 -15.58
C GLN A 523 7.46 -13.73 -14.79
N ILE A 524 8.61 -13.97 -15.44
CA ILE A 524 9.94 -13.85 -14.81
C ILE A 524 10.20 -12.41 -14.36
N ALA A 525 9.96 -11.44 -15.25
CA ALA A 525 10.10 -10.00 -14.99
C ALA A 525 9.31 -9.57 -13.75
N VAL A 526 8.01 -9.85 -13.74
CA VAL A 526 7.12 -9.51 -12.62
C VAL A 526 7.51 -10.25 -11.35
N THR A 527 7.87 -11.53 -11.43
CA THR A 527 8.31 -12.32 -10.26
C THR A 527 9.53 -11.68 -9.61
N ARG A 528 10.52 -11.29 -10.40
CA ARG A 528 11.75 -10.67 -9.89
C ARG A 528 11.48 -9.30 -9.28
N TRP A 529 10.62 -8.49 -9.91
CA TRP A 529 10.16 -7.23 -9.33
C TRP A 529 9.45 -7.45 -7.99
N CYS A 530 8.49 -8.38 -7.93
CA CYS A 530 7.79 -8.72 -6.69
C CYS A 530 8.74 -9.17 -5.58
N ARG A 531 9.73 -10.03 -5.88
CA ARG A 531 10.78 -10.42 -4.92
C ARG A 531 11.50 -9.19 -4.36
N PHE A 532 11.95 -8.29 -5.23
CA PHE A 532 12.62 -7.06 -4.81
C PHE A 532 11.73 -6.22 -3.90
N MET A 533 10.47 -6.03 -4.29
CA MET A 533 9.50 -5.25 -3.53
C MET A 533 9.11 -5.90 -2.20
N THR A 534 9.12 -7.22 -2.09
CA THR A 534 8.84 -7.91 -0.81
C THR A 534 10.04 -7.92 0.12
N SER A 535 11.27 -7.99 -0.41
CA SER A 535 12.49 -8.19 0.39
C SER A 535 13.26 -6.90 0.70
N SER A 536 13.06 -5.81 -0.06
CA SER A 536 13.76 -4.55 0.16
C SER A 536 13.28 -3.85 1.42
N TRP A 537 14.14 -3.23 2.24
CA TRP A 537 13.67 -2.46 3.41
C TRP A 537 12.98 -1.15 3.01
N LYS A 538 13.44 -0.53 1.92
CA LYS A 538 12.92 0.72 1.37
C LYS A 538 13.06 0.70 -0.16
N PRO A 539 12.05 0.20 -0.91
CA PRO A 539 12.18 -0.01 -2.35
C PRO A 539 12.52 1.24 -3.17
N SER A 540 12.16 2.41 -2.65
CA SER A 540 12.40 3.72 -3.29
C SER A 540 13.85 4.22 -3.15
N ASP A 541 14.70 3.55 -2.37
CA ASP A 541 16.05 4.01 -2.00
C ASP A 541 16.98 2.81 -1.77
N HIS A 542 17.67 2.39 -2.84
CA HIS A 542 18.58 1.24 -2.81
C HIS A 542 19.70 1.38 -1.77
N SER A 543 20.20 2.60 -1.56
CA SER A 543 21.27 2.87 -0.59
C SER A 543 20.81 2.54 0.84
N VAL A 544 19.60 3.00 1.21
CA VAL A 544 19.02 2.69 2.52
C VAL A 544 18.65 1.21 2.60
N ALA A 545 18.12 0.62 1.53
CA ALA A 545 17.77 -0.79 1.51
C ALA A 545 19.00 -1.70 1.77
N ASP A 546 20.14 -1.42 1.13
CA ASP A 546 21.38 -2.18 1.26
C ASP A 546 22.03 -1.97 2.64
N PHE A 547 22.01 -0.73 3.15
CA PHE A 547 22.46 -0.43 4.51
C PHE A 547 21.64 -1.21 5.54
N MET A 548 20.30 -1.16 5.44
CA MET A 548 19.41 -1.85 6.37
C MET A 548 19.54 -3.37 6.29
N LYS A 549 19.73 -3.93 5.08
CA LYS A 549 20.01 -5.36 4.90
C LYS A 549 21.32 -5.77 5.56
N THR A 550 22.37 -4.97 5.41
CA THR A 550 23.68 -5.22 6.02
C THR A 550 23.60 -5.15 7.54
N LEU A 551 22.96 -4.10 8.06
CA LEU A 551 22.74 -3.91 9.50
C LEU A 551 21.93 -5.07 10.10
N TYR A 552 20.82 -5.46 9.48
CA TYR A 552 20.01 -6.58 9.92
C TYR A 552 20.77 -7.90 9.92
N SER A 553 21.56 -8.16 8.87
CA SER A 553 22.39 -9.36 8.78
C SER A 553 23.44 -9.40 9.90
N GLY A 554 24.02 -8.25 10.25
CA GLY A 554 24.91 -8.14 11.41
C GLY A 554 24.21 -8.47 12.73
N ILE A 555 23.01 -7.93 12.95
CA ILE A 555 22.20 -8.25 14.14
C ILE A 555 21.91 -9.76 14.20
N CYS A 556 21.49 -10.36 13.08
CA CYS A 556 21.20 -11.79 12.98
C CYS A 556 22.39 -12.71 13.26
N GLN A 557 23.62 -12.23 13.13
CA GLN A 557 24.81 -13.03 13.41
C GLN A 557 25.13 -13.10 14.90
N PHE A 558 24.76 -12.09 15.69
CA PHE A 558 25.16 -11.98 17.10
C PHE A 558 24.01 -12.14 18.09
N GLU A 559 22.78 -11.90 17.65
CA GLU A 559 21.61 -11.91 18.52
C GLU A 559 20.75 -13.16 18.35
N ASP A 560 19.92 -13.42 19.35
CA ASP A 560 18.91 -14.49 19.29
C ASP A 560 17.90 -14.24 18.16
N PRO A 561 17.44 -15.27 17.43
CA PRO A 561 16.46 -15.11 16.35
C PRO A 561 15.19 -14.35 16.75
N ALA A 562 14.70 -14.50 17.99
CA ALA A 562 13.52 -13.78 18.45
C ALA A 562 13.79 -12.28 18.70
N ILE A 563 15.03 -11.90 19.01
CA ILE A 563 15.45 -10.49 19.09
C ILE A 563 15.52 -9.92 17.67
N CYS A 564 16.11 -10.65 16.73
CA CYS A 564 16.22 -10.27 15.33
C CYS A 564 14.85 -10.05 14.69
N GLY A 565 13.94 -11.01 14.84
CA GLY A 565 12.58 -10.92 14.31
C GLY A 565 11.80 -9.72 14.88
N ARG A 566 11.98 -9.40 16.17
CA ARG A 566 11.38 -8.19 16.76
C ARG A 566 11.99 -6.91 16.23
N TRP A 567 13.31 -6.85 16.11
CA TRP A 567 13.99 -5.69 15.53
C TRP A 567 13.51 -5.45 14.10
N ARG A 568 13.40 -6.52 13.30
CA ARG A 568 12.81 -6.48 11.96
C ARG A 568 11.39 -5.92 12.03
N SER A 569 10.50 -6.51 12.82
CA SER A 569 9.10 -6.08 12.93
C SER A 569 8.93 -4.59 13.26
N ILE A 570 9.64 -4.10 14.28
CA ILE A 570 9.58 -2.69 14.67
C ILE A 570 10.10 -1.79 13.55
N THR A 571 11.26 -2.12 13.00
CA THR A 571 11.92 -1.32 11.98
C THR A 571 11.09 -1.23 10.70
N TRP A 572 10.51 -2.35 10.27
CA TRP A 572 9.60 -2.42 9.13
C TRP A 572 8.35 -1.56 9.35
N ALA A 573 7.72 -1.65 10.53
CA ALA A 573 6.55 -0.84 10.86
C ALA A 573 6.85 0.67 10.85
N GLN A 574 8.06 1.09 11.24
CA GLN A 574 8.46 2.49 11.17
C GLN A 574 8.74 2.95 9.74
N LEU A 575 9.49 2.16 8.96
CA LEU A 575 9.77 2.49 7.55
C LEU A 575 8.49 2.60 6.73
N ARG A 576 7.48 1.78 7.02
CA ARG A 576 6.17 1.83 6.35
C ARG A 576 5.41 3.12 6.64
N ARG A 577 5.45 3.64 7.87
CA ARG A 577 4.73 4.88 8.24
C ARG A 577 5.26 6.11 7.51
N SER A 578 6.52 6.09 7.11
CA SER A 578 7.18 7.22 6.45
C SER A 578 7.02 7.22 4.93
N SER A 579 6.49 6.16 4.31
CA SER A 579 6.46 6.04 2.85
C SER A 579 5.04 6.24 2.29
N SER A 580 4.89 7.28 1.47
CA SER A 580 3.73 7.49 0.58
C SER A 580 4.03 6.92 -0.82
N ASP A 581 4.69 5.76 -0.88
CA ASP A 581 5.41 5.27 -2.08
C ASP A 581 4.53 4.58 -3.13
N ASP A 582 3.23 4.44 -2.91
CA ASP A 582 2.33 3.66 -3.78
C ASP A 582 2.38 4.09 -5.27
N LEU A 583 2.48 5.40 -5.54
CA LEU A 583 2.57 5.92 -6.91
C LEU A 583 3.86 5.51 -7.62
N ARG A 584 4.98 5.42 -6.89
CA ARG A 584 6.30 5.09 -7.46
C ARG A 584 6.43 3.61 -7.83
N TRP A 585 5.61 2.74 -7.22
CA TRP A 585 5.61 1.30 -7.53
C TRP A 585 5.08 1.04 -8.94
N SER A 586 4.01 1.73 -9.31
CA SER A 586 3.43 1.66 -10.66
C SER A 586 4.42 2.14 -11.71
N GLU A 587 5.01 3.31 -11.50
CA GLU A 587 5.97 3.90 -12.42
C GLU A 587 7.20 3.00 -12.60
N GLY A 588 7.80 2.52 -11.50
CA GLY A 588 8.98 1.65 -11.56
C GLY A 588 8.71 0.29 -12.22
N LEU A 589 7.56 -0.34 -11.95
CA LEU A 589 7.19 -1.59 -12.62
C LEU A 589 6.95 -1.36 -14.11
N MET A 590 6.22 -0.32 -14.49
CA MET A 590 5.93 -0.02 -15.89
C MET A 590 7.19 0.34 -16.67
N GLN A 591 8.10 1.12 -16.10
CA GLN A 591 9.40 1.42 -16.71
C GLN A 591 10.24 0.15 -16.93
N GLY A 592 10.29 -0.74 -15.94
CA GLY A 592 10.98 -2.03 -16.06
C GLY A 592 10.35 -2.92 -17.14
N LEU A 593 9.03 -2.96 -17.23
CA LEU A 593 8.31 -3.70 -18.27
C LEU A 593 8.54 -3.09 -19.66
N ASP A 594 8.46 -1.77 -19.81
CA ASP A 594 8.76 -1.07 -21.07
C ASP A 594 10.17 -1.45 -21.56
N SER A 595 11.15 -1.49 -20.65
CA SER A 595 12.52 -1.89 -20.97
C SER A 595 12.64 -3.35 -21.43
N VAL A 596 11.86 -4.25 -20.81
CA VAL A 596 11.76 -5.66 -21.24
C VAL A 596 11.11 -5.77 -22.62
N LEU A 597 10.04 -5.02 -22.89
CA LEU A 597 9.38 -5.00 -24.18
C LEU A 597 10.32 -4.49 -25.28
N ASP A 598 11.04 -3.40 -25.02
CA ASP A 598 12.00 -2.83 -25.97
C ASP A 598 13.12 -3.81 -26.33
N VAL A 599 13.70 -4.49 -25.33
CA VAL A 599 14.75 -5.50 -25.55
C VAL A 599 14.21 -6.74 -26.28
N ALA A 600 12.93 -7.09 -26.08
CA ALA A 600 12.27 -8.18 -26.77
C ALA A 600 11.72 -7.79 -28.16
N GLY A 601 11.68 -6.49 -28.47
CA GLY A 601 11.19 -5.95 -29.73
C GLY A 601 9.67 -5.97 -29.82
N TRP A 602 9.01 -5.92 -28.67
CA TRP A 602 7.57 -5.88 -28.53
C TRP A 602 7.14 -4.44 -28.21
N SER A 603 5.92 -4.09 -28.56
CA SER A 603 5.31 -2.85 -28.10
C SER A 603 3.92 -3.12 -27.57
N ILE A 604 3.41 -2.17 -26.80
CA ILE A 604 2.04 -2.16 -26.34
C ILE A 604 1.39 -0.83 -26.74
N GLN A 605 0.11 -0.87 -27.11
CA GLN A 605 -0.65 0.35 -27.37
C GLN A 605 -0.97 1.08 -26.06
N ASP A 606 -1.06 2.41 -26.08
CA ASP A 606 -1.37 3.20 -24.89
C ASP A 606 -2.70 2.78 -24.22
N SER A 607 -3.70 2.35 -25.00
CA SER A 607 -4.97 1.84 -24.47
C SER A 607 -4.81 0.55 -23.68
N ASP A 608 -3.93 -0.33 -24.14
CA ASP A 608 -3.64 -1.62 -23.51
C ASP A 608 -2.73 -1.44 -22.31
N ARG A 609 -1.78 -0.50 -22.37
CA ARG A 609 -0.98 -0.04 -21.24
C ARG A 609 -1.86 0.41 -20.08
N ARG A 610 -2.88 1.23 -20.35
CA ARG A 610 -3.86 1.66 -19.33
C ARG A 610 -4.65 0.49 -18.74
N GLN A 611 -4.97 -0.53 -19.53
CA GLN A 611 -5.64 -1.74 -19.02
C GLN A 611 -4.73 -2.53 -18.06
N LEU A 612 -3.44 -2.62 -18.36
CA LEU A 612 -2.46 -3.21 -17.44
C LEU A 612 -2.38 -2.40 -16.14
N GLU A 613 -2.24 -1.08 -16.23
CA GLU A 613 -2.15 -0.19 -15.07
C GLU A 613 -3.36 -0.34 -14.13
N MET A 614 -4.57 -0.55 -14.68
CA MET A 614 -5.77 -0.81 -13.87
C MET A 614 -5.71 -2.12 -13.06
N ARG A 615 -4.87 -3.08 -13.42
CA ARG A 615 -4.71 -4.37 -12.71
C ARG A 615 -3.58 -4.38 -11.69
N LEU A 616 -2.62 -3.47 -11.81
CA LEU A 616 -1.49 -3.35 -10.89
C LEU A 616 -1.90 -3.23 -9.40
N PRO A 617 -3.00 -2.54 -9.02
CA PRO A 617 -3.41 -2.46 -7.62
C PRO A 617 -3.62 -3.82 -6.94
N LEU A 618 -4.10 -4.83 -7.66
CA LEU A 618 -4.29 -6.19 -7.09
C LEU A 618 -2.95 -6.86 -6.78
N LEU A 619 -1.96 -6.70 -7.66
CA LEU A 619 -0.61 -7.19 -7.43
C LEU A 619 0.04 -6.46 -6.25
N PHE A 620 -0.09 -5.13 -6.21
CA PHE A 620 0.51 -4.31 -5.16
C PHE A 620 -0.07 -4.60 -3.79
N GLU A 621 -1.38 -4.85 -3.72
CA GLU A 621 -2.02 -5.26 -2.47
C GLU A 621 -1.50 -6.64 -2.00
N ALA A 622 -1.37 -7.62 -2.90
CA ALA A 622 -0.79 -8.92 -2.57
C ALA A 622 0.67 -8.79 -2.09
N VAL A 623 1.48 -7.95 -2.76
CA VAL A 623 2.85 -7.63 -2.33
C VAL A 623 2.87 -7.00 -0.94
N LYS A 624 2.01 -5.99 -0.67
CA LYS A 624 1.92 -5.31 0.64
C LYS A 624 1.53 -6.27 1.76
N ILE A 625 0.55 -7.13 1.53
CA ILE A 625 0.09 -8.13 2.50
C ILE A 625 1.24 -9.07 2.85
N LEU A 626 1.90 -9.66 1.84
CA LEU A 626 3.01 -10.59 2.05
C LEU A 626 4.20 -9.90 2.73
N ARG A 627 4.52 -8.69 2.29
CA ARG A 627 5.57 -7.83 2.82
C ARG A 627 5.35 -7.54 4.32
N LYS A 628 4.11 -7.21 4.72
CA LYS A 628 3.74 -7.02 6.13
C LYS A 628 3.82 -8.34 6.91
N ALA A 629 3.35 -9.44 6.34
CA ALA A 629 3.34 -10.73 7.02
C ALA A 629 4.76 -11.21 7.35
N ILE A 630 5.66 -11.15 6.36
CA ILE A 630 7.07 -11.52 6.52
C ILE A 630 7.80 -10.49 7.39
N GLY A 631 7.59 -9.20 7.17
CA GLY A 631 8.37 -8.13 7.78
C GLY A 631 7.93 -7.73 9.19
N GLU A 632 6.63 -7.80 9.52
CA GLU A 632 6.04 -7.29 10.76
C GLU A 632 5.38 -8.39 11.61
N ASP A 633 4.58 -9.28 11.01
CA ASP A 633 3.65 -10.12 11.76
C ASP A 633 4.26 -11.44 12.30
N ILE A 634 5.38 -11.89 11.72
CA ILE A 634 6.15 -13.06 12.17
C ILE A 634 7.48 -12.62 12.75
N THR A 635 7.73 -13.01 14.00
CA THR A 635 8.94 -12.69 14.78
C THR A 635 9.67 -13.92 15.30
N SER A 636 9.03 -15.08 15.37
CA SER A 636 9.66 -16.32 15.85
C SER A 636 10.64 -16.93 14.85
N ILE A 637 10.44 -16.68 13.56
CA ILE A 637 11.26 -17.20 12.47
C ILE A 637 11.51 -16.11 11.43
N ASP A 638 12.70 -16.12 10.84
CA ASP A 638 13.03 -15.23 9.74
C ASP A 638 12.63 -15.90 8.43
N LEU A 639 11.64 -15.31 7.76
CA LEU A 639 11.15 -15.76 6.47
C LEU A 639 11.69 -14.82 5.39
N GLU A 640 12.06 -15.37 4.24
CA GLU A 640 12.49 -14.57 3.08
C GLU A 640 11.92 -15.15 1.80
N VAL A 641 11.42 -14.29 0.92
CA VAL A 641 10.94 -14.71 -0.39
C VAL A 641 12.10 -15.27 -1.22
N ALA A 642 11.91 -16.46 -1.81
CA ALA A 642 12.93 -17.19 -2.57
C ALA A 642 12.75 -17.04 -4.09
N THR A 643 13.87 -16.92 -4.79
CA THR A 643 13.99 -17.05 -6.26
C THR A 643 15.33 -17.67 -6.56
N ILE A 644 15.45 -18.33 -7.70
CA ILE A 644 16.68 -18.90 -8.21
C ILE A 644 17.25 -18.00 -9.30
N GLU A 645 18.55 -17.73 -9.23
CA GLU A 645 19.24 -16.92 -10.23
C GLU A 645 19.42 -17.69 -11.55
N ALA A 646 19.38 -16.96 -12.67
CA ALA A 646 19.66 -17.52 -13.98
C ALA A 646 21.08 -18.11 -14.04
N GLY A 647 21.25 -19.26 -14.70
CA GLY A 647 22.49 -20.04 -14.77
C GLY A 647 22.69 -21.05 -13.64
N THR A 648 21.85 -21.04 -12.60
CA THR A 648 21.92 -22.04 -11.52
C THR A 648 21.54 -23.42 -12.06
N ILE A 649 22.25 -24.48 -11.66
CA ILE A 649 21.89 -25.85 -12.00
C ILE A 649 20.58 -26.24 -11.31
N PHE A 650 19.67 -26.85 -12.06
CA PHE A 650 18.39 -27.32 -11.55
C PHE A 650 18.57 -28.44 -10.53
N ASP A 651 17.87 -28.31 -9.41
CA ASP A 651 17.89 -29.22 -8.27
C ASP A 651 16.47 -29.36 -7.73
N THR A 652 15.92 -30.57 -7.79
CA THR A 652 14.55 -30.85 -7.37
C THR A 652 14.31 -30.63 -5.88
N ASP A 653 15.36 -30.62 -5.06
CA ASP A 653 15.26 -30.41 -3.62
C ASP A 653 15.05 -28.93 -3.26
N PHE A 654 15.45 -28.01 -4.15
CA PHE A 654 15.40 -26.56 -3.91
C PHE A 654 14.50 -25.79 -4.89
N MET A 655 13.97 -26.43 -5.92
CA MET A 655 13.12 -25.77 -6.92
C MET A 655 12.18 -26.73 -7.63
N LYS A 656 11.08 -26.20 -8.15
CA LYS A 656 10.12 -26.94 -8.98
C LYS A 656 10.23 -26.47 -10.44
N PRO A 657 10.26 -27.38 -11.41
CA PRO A 657 10.24 -26.98 -12.80
C PRO A 657 8.88 -26.36 -13.14
N HIS A 658 8.89 -25.35 -13.98
CA HIS A 658 7.68 -24.81 -14.59
C HIS A 658 7.05 -25.87 -15.48
N TRP A 659 5.73 -25.84 -15.66
CA TRP A 659 5.00 -26.89 -16.38
C TRP A 659 5.52 -27.13 -17.81
N MET A 660 5.99 -26.09 -18.50
CA MET A 660 6.63 -26.24 -19.81
C MET A 660 7.96 -27.00 -19.74
N SER A 661 8.75 -26.78 -18.69
CA SER A 661 10.01 -27.50 -18.49
C SER A 661 9.77 -28.95 -18.04
N SER A 662 8.66 -29.25 -17.37
CA SER A 662 8.29 -30.63 -17.01
C SER A 662 8.15 -31.53 -18.24
N LEU A 663 7.58 -31.02 -19.34
CA LEU A 663 7.43 -31.78 -20.60
C LEU A 663 8.78 -32.19 -21.21
N PHE A 664 9.84 -31.42 -20.97
CA PHE A 664 11.18 -31.77 -21.42
C PHE A 664 11.90 -32.76 -20.52
N LEU A 665 11.67 -32.66 -19.22
CA LEU A 665 12.33 -33.53 -18.25
C LEU A 665 11.89 -35.00 -18.41
N GLU A 666 10.65 -35.25 -18.84
CA GLU A 666 10.13 -36.60 -19.09
C GLU A 666 10.83 -37.32 -20.27
N GLY A 667 11.43 -36.58 -21.21
CA GLY A 667 12.05 -37.15 -22.42
C GLY A 667 13.58 -37.32 -22.37
N ARG A 668 14.25 -36.86 -21.29
CA ARG A 668 15.70 -36.73 -21.28
C ARG A 668 16.40 -37.86 -20.55
N LYS A 669 17.59 -38.25 -21.05
CA LYS A 669 18.45 -39.22 -20.39
C LYS A 669 18.96 -38.64 -19.07
N GLU A 670 18.78 -39.40 -18.00
CA GLU A 670 19.28 -39.11 -16.65
C GLU A 670 20.77 -38.72 -16.72
N GLY A 671 21.12 -37.54 -16.21
CA GLY A 671 22.51 -37.06 -16.11
C GLY A 671 22.86 -35.76 -16.86
N THR A 672 22.00 -35.23 -17.72
CA THR A 672 22.23 -33.90 -18.29
C THR A 672 21.80 -32.81 -17.29
N LEU A 673 22.75 -32.05 -16.77
CA LEU A 673 22.48 -30.90 -15.91
C LEU A 673 21.79 -29.80 -16.71
N GLU A 674 20.63 -29.37 -16.24
CA GLU A 674 19.88 -28.26 -16.83
C GLU A 674 20.12 -26.99 -16.02
N GLU A 675 20.23 -25.85 -16.72
CA GLU A 675 20.39 -24.55 -16.10
C GLU A 675 19.03 -23.83 -16.02
N VAL A 676 18.83 -23.08 -14.95
CA VAL A 676 17.67 -22.19 -14.79
C VAL A 676 17.84 -20.94 -15.67
N ILE A 677 16.84 -20.58 -16.45
CA ILE A 677 16.77 -19.31 -17.18
C ILE A 677 16.24 -18.20 -16.27
N GLY A 678 15.24 -18.52 -15.45
CA GLY A 678 14.62 -17.58 -14.56
C GLY A 678 13.56 -18.20 -13.67
N THR A 679 13.15 -17.46 -12.65
CA THR A 679 12.10 -17.86 -11.71
C THR A 679 10.76 -17.29 -12.14
N THR A 680 9.76 -18.14 -12.35
CA THR A 680 8.38 -17.78 -12.71
C THR A 680 7.42 -17.78 -11.53
N GLY A 681 7.82 -18.33 -10.39
CA GLY A 681 7.03 -18.30 -9.16
C GLY A 681 7.93 -18.22 -7.93
N LEU A 682 7.58 -17.34 -7.01
CA LEU A 682 8.27 -17.12 -5.75
C LEU A 682 8.19 -18.37 -4.86
N GLY A 683 9.29 -18.67 -4.18
CA GLY A 683 9.33 -19.61 -3.07
C GLY A 683 9.42 -18.88 -1.73
N LEU A 684 9.68 -19.63 -0.66
CA LEU A 684 9.83 -19.10 0.69
C LEU A 684 10.92 -19.86 1.44
N TRP A 685 11.93 -19.14 1.88
CA TRP A 685 12.95 -19.60 2.81
C TRP A 685 12.50 -19.39 4.25
N ALA A 686 12.85 -20.34 5.11
CA ALA A 686 12.66 -20.28 6.54
C ALA A 686 14.01 -20.52 7.21
N ARG A 687 14.52 -19.53 7.95
CA ARG A 687 15.80 -19.65 8.67
C ARG A 687 15.52 -20.19 10.07
N LYS A 688 15.92 -21.44 10.35
CA LYS A 688 15.73 -22.08 11.66
C LYS A 688 17.05 -22.16 12.44
N GLY A 689 17.04 -21.66 13.68
CA GLY A 689 18.14 -21.79 14.64
C GLY A 689 19.34 -20.85 14.39
N HIS A 690 20.38 -21.00 15.22
CA HIS A 690 21.58 -20.14 15.20
C HIS A 690 22.54 -20.41 14.03
N MET A 691 22.42 -21.55 13.33
CA MET A 691 23.39 -21.97 12.31
C MET A 691 23.07 -21.52 10.87
N LEU A 692 22.28 -20.45 10.67
CA LEU A 692 21.88 -19.98 9.33
C LEU A 692 21.31 -21.11 8.43
N HIS A 693 20.74 -22.17 9.02
CA HIS A 693 20.19 -23.25 8.24
C HIS A 693 18.93 -22.75 7.54
N LEU A 694 19.01 -22.65 6.21
CA LEU A 694 17.91 -22.22 5.35
C LEU A 694 17.15 -23.47 4.92
N GLU A 695 15.90 -23.57 5.37
CA GLU A 695 14.97 -24.60 4.93
C GLU A 695 13.96 -24.01 3.94
N MET A 696 13.66 -24.74 2.88
CA MET A 696 12.64 -24.33 1.92
C MET A 696 11.24 -24.64 2.45
N ALA A 697 10.52 -23.61 2.88
CA ALA A 697 9.10 -23.74 3.24
C ALA A 697 8.20 -23.85 2.00
N LEU A 698 8.61 -23.24 0.88
CA LEU A 698 7.94 -23.33 -0.42
C LEU A 698 8.95 -23.27 -1.57
N LEU A 699 8.94 -24.28 -2.45
CA LEU A 699 9.82 -24.34 -3.61
C LEU A 699 9.42 -23.31 -4.69
N PRO A 700 10.34 -22.44 -5.19
CA PRO A 700 10.09 -21.55 -6.31
C PRO A 700 9.88 -22.35 -7.59
N GLN A 701 9.12 -21.77 -8.52
CA GLN A 701 8.93 -22.32 -9.86
C GLN A 701 9.94 -21.71 -10.81
N VAL A 702 10.66 -22.53 -11.58
CA VAL A 702 11.75 -22.10 -12.46
C VAL A 702 11.57 -22.61 -13.88
N VAL A 703 12.01 -21.84 -14.87
CA VAL A 703 12.07 -22.28 -16.28
C VAL A 703 13.50 -22.68 -16.60
N LEU A 704 13.66 -23.83 -17.26
CA LEU A 704 14.95 -24.43 -17.60
C LEU A 704 15.40 -24.08 -19.01
N ARG A 705 16.72 -24.04 -19.25
CA ARG A 705 17.35 -23.70 -20.53
C ARG A 705 16.86 -24.59 -21.66
N GLY A 706 16.68 -25.89 -21.40
CA GLY A 706 16.10 -26.82 -22.37
C GLY A 706 14.74 -26.38 -22.90
N ALA A 707 13.98 -25.56 -22.15
CA ALA A 707 12.73 -24.99 -22.61
C ALA A 707 12.88 -23.99 -23.76
N GLU A 708 14.05 -23.37 -23.94
CA GLU A 708 14.36 -22.54 -25.10
C GLU A 708 14.19 -23.32 -26.40
N GLU A 709 14.49 -24.63 -26.42
CA GLU A 709 14.38 -25.46 -27.64
C GLU A 709 12.92 -25.63 -28.11
N LEU A 710 11.92 -25.51 -27.22
CA LEU A 710 10.51 -25.50 -27.62
C LEU A 710 10.10 -24.13 -28.15
N ILE A 711 10.84 -23.08 -27.78
CA ILE A 711 10.59 -21.71 -28.19
C ILE A 711 11.33 -21.39 -29.50
N LYS A 712 12.46 -22.04 -29.78
CA LYS A 712 13.26 -21.85 -31.00
C LYS A 712 12.46 -21.94 -32.32
N PRO A 713 11.50 -22.87 -32.51
CA PRO A 713 10.68 -22.91 -33.73
C PRO A 713 9.80 -21.68 -33.93
N PHE A 714 9.58 -20.88 -32.89
CA PHE A 714 8.80 -19.64 -32.93
C PHE A 714 9.70 -18.38 -33.01
N LEU A 715 11.02 -18.56 -32.96
CA LEU A 715 12.04 -17.51 -33.10
C LEU A 715 12.65 -17.44 -34.51
N LEU A 716 12.60 -18.54 -35.26
CA LEU A 716 12.94 -18.65 -36.69
C LEU A 716 11.67 -18.53 -37.54
#